data_AF-A0A7V4UDA6-F1
#
_entry.id   AF-A0A7V4UDA6-F1
#
_cell.length_a   1.000
_cell.length_b   1.000
_cell.length_c   1.000
_cell.angle_alpha   90.00
_cell.angle_beta   90.00
_cell.angle_gamma   90.00
#
_symmetry.space_group_name_H-M   'P 1'
#
loop_
_entity.id
_entity.type
_entity.pdbx_description
1 polymer ?
#
loop_
_entity_poly.entity_id
_entity_poly.type
_entity_poly.pdbx_seq_one_letter_code
_entity_poly.pdbx_strand_id
1 'polypeptide(L)'
;MTGELAIPASAAPTGLPANERAGALRPVRFLAVALQFLLVVLLVHSFQLESLTFSRVMIGAFAGFLVHQLLPARWRLPFFALLSVAGTVVALAPERNLFGMIPGAVLLATGLALISVCHLPLPFGARVAGVCALGAALMVLRARSEWFPVLTGMWPVLGSMFFLRMMVYLYDLRHRAAEFSPARAVAYFFMLPNVCFPLFPVVDYKTFVRSMVAGRSDRVHQTGIGWMMRGVVQLLLYRVVYHYAPLDIASVENAGGAIGFMVATYLLYLQVSGRFHLIVGLLHMFGFNLPETNHRYYLATSFTDFWRRINIYWKDFIMKLFFYPAFFALRKLGTVRAIALGTLIAFFATWALHVVQWFWLLGVVEFKWQDIAFWTVLGLLVMVNAIREAVAGRQRTLTRRRANLRTHLLTALGTVATFVTICTLWSLWYCGSADELRVLLESLARIDLRHVAILLAGLSLLGLAGVLFGGSTRDSADAGAATDAATSRFWRSALLVTAQAAVLFGLLGAGRMNVAGADRLVAALREDQMNARDVDQQRRGYYEELDQVRANQRVWMQQRSQPPPGWTNTSLMVPRDGFLQRVMAPSMSAMLCGTVATTNRWGMRDREYDRVKPPGTYRFVLLGSSHEVGSGVRDDETFENLVEDRLNRENPGVAERYEILNMAVGGYGTLRKLFRLEYDGFDFAPDAVLFTVCGPDPEFDVEDLATAVGAQQFPAPILEDICRRAAVGRGMSPLVMRHRLRPHLEAVQSWLFRRLADECARRGVRVFAVYRPPTTDPANQEPARRAVVLRRVADAGIELIDLGDAFDDVTNRVELVLAPWDNHTSALGHRLLAERLFSELAPRLSRNGGRIESRDSASGESPSGRRAH
;
A
#
# COMPACT_ATOMS: atom_id res chain seq x y z
N MET A 1 11.72 -6.20 80.67
CA MET A 1 10.80 -5.07 80.49
C MET A 1 10.60 -4.85 79.00
N THR A 2 9.47 -5.37 78.53
CA THR A 2 8.91 -5.25 77.18
C THR A 2 8.34 -3.85 76.98
N GLY A 3 8.60 -3.24 75.83
CA GLY A 3 8.05 -1.93 75.46
C GLY A 3 7.64 -1.94 73.99
N GLU A 4 6.45 -2.48 73.72
CA GLU A 4 5.75 -2.38 72.45
C GLU A 4 5.36 -0.92 72.18
N LEU A 5 5.77 -0.38 71.03
CA LEU A 5 5.29 0.89 70.51
C LEU A 5 4.10 0.62 69.58
N ALA A 6 2.92 0.93 70.09
CA ALA A 6 1.63 0.79 69.44
C ALA A 6 1.53 1.63 68.15
N ILE A 7 1.08 0.97 67.08
CA ILE A 7 0.62 1.59 65.83
C ILE A 7 -0.81 2.10 66.08
N PRO A 8 -1.14 3.38 65.81
CA PRO A 8 -2.49 3.87 66.03
C PRO A 8 -3.46 3.26 65.00
N ALA A 9 -4.54 2.66 65.52
CA ALA A 9 -5.63 2.09 64.76
C ALA A 9 -6.28 3.14 63.85
N SER A 10 -6.40 2.83 62.55
CA SER A 10 -7.13 3.65 61.60
C SER A 10 -8.61 3.67 61.98
N ALA A 11 -9.15 4.85 62.24
CA ALA A 11 -10.58 5.08 62.39
C ALA A 11 -11.33 4.56 61.15
N ALA A 12 -12.35 3.75 61.39
CA ALA A 12 -13.30 3.30 60.38
C ALA A 12 -13.99 4.52 59.73
N PRO A 13 -14.12 4.58 58.38
CA PRO A 13 -14.93 5.61 57.76
C PRO A 13 -16.42 5.25 57.90
N THR A 14 -17.10 5.96 58.80
CA THR A 14 -18.56 6.06 58.89
C THR A 14 -19.17 6.53 57.57
N GLY A 15 -20.18 5.82 57.05
CA GLY A 15 -20.99 6.22 55.88
C GLY A 15 -21.74 7.54 56.12
N LEU A 16 -21.91 8.44 55.13
CA LEU A 16 -22.85 8.46 53.96
C LEU A 16 -22.55 9.77 53.17
N PRO A 17 -23.13 10.14 52.00
CA PRO A 17 -23.62 9.42 50.82
C PRO A 17 -22.99 9.98 49.52
N ALA A 18 -21.86 9.44 49.05
CA ALA A 18 -21.24 9.84 47.76
C ALA A 18 -21.31 8.74 46.67
N ASN A 19 -21.88 7.57 47.00
CA ASN A 19 -21.69 6.34 46.21
C ASN A 19 -22.87 5.98 45.27
N GLU A 20 -24.04 6.62 45.40
CA GLU A 20 -25.22 6.26 44.60
C GLU A 20 -25.19 6.83 43.16
N ARG A 21 -24.82 8.12 42.98
CA ARG A 21 -24.70 8.72 41.63
C ARG A 21 -23.59 8.07 40.79
N ALA A 22 -22.47 7.70 41.44
CA ALA A 22 -21.37 6.98 40.79
C ALA A 22 -21.70 5.52 40.50
N GLY A 23 -22.71 4.93 41.16
CA GLY A 23 -23.26 3.60 40.85
C GLY A 23 -24.28 3.65 39.70
N ALA A 24 -25.18 4.63 39.70
CA ALA A 24 -26.25 4.78 38.70
C ALA A 24 -25.74 5.14 37.28
N LEU A 25 -24.63 5.86 37.17
CA LEU A 25 -24.04 6.23 35.88
C LEU A 25 -23.18 5.13 35.23
N ARG A 26 -22.82 4.06 35.97
CA ARG A 26 -22.01 2.94 35.45
C ARG A 26 -22.66 2.19 34.29
N PRO A 27 -23.93 1.75 34.36
CA PRO A 27 -24.56 1.08 33.23
C PRO A 27 -24.64 1.99 31.99
N VAL A 28 -24.88 3.29 32.18
CA VAL A 28 -24.96 4.26 31.09
C VAL A 28 -23.60 4.45 30.42
N ARG A 29 -22.52 4.60 31.20
CA ARG A 29 -21.15 4.69 30.66
C ARG A 29 -20.72 3.42 29.94
N PHE A 30 -21.05 2.26 30.51
CA PHE A 30 -20.80 0.98 29.87
C PHE A 30 -21.53 0.86 28.53
N LEU A 31 -22.82 1.23 28.49
CA LEU A 31 -23.61 1.22 27.25
C LEU A 31 -23.02 2.18 26.21
N ALA A 32 -22.60 3.38 26.62
CA ALA A 32 -21.94 4.33 25.73
C ALA A 32 -20.64 3.76 25.13
N VAL A 33 -19.80 3.14 25.95
CA VAL A 33 -18.56 2.45 25.51
C VAL A 33 -18.89 1.29 24.57
N ALA A 34 -19.88 0.45 24.89
CA ALA A 34 -20.27 -0.67 24.05
C ALA A 34 -20.80 -0.22 22.69
N LEU A 35 -21.67 0.79 22.64
CA LEU A 35 -22.18 1.36 21.39
C LEU A 35 -21.04 1.98 20.57
N GLN A 36 -20.13 2.72 21.19
CA GLN A 36 -18.97 3.29 20.49
C GLN A 36 -18.02 2.22 19.96
N PHE A 37 -17.79 1.14 20.71
CA PHE A 37 -16.97 0.04 20.23
C PHE A 37 -17.64 -0.64 19.03
N LEU A 38 -18.96 -0.85 19.06
CA LEU A 38 -19.72 -1.33 17.91
C LEU A 38 -19.59 -0.38 16.70
N LEU A 39 -19.68 0.94 16.89
CA LEU A 39 -19.46 1.91 15.81
C LEU A 39 -18.07 1.77 15.20
N VAL A 40 -17.01 1.62 16.01
CA VAL A 40 -15.65 1.39 15.51
C VAL A 40 -15.55 0.08 14.72
N VAL A 41 -16.16 -1.01 15.21
CA VAL A 41 -16.21 -2.30 14.49
C VAL A 41 -16.91 -2.14 13.13
N LEU A 42 -18.03 -1.43 13.10
CA LEU A 42 -18.77 -1.14 11.87
C LEU A 42 -17.98 -0.26 10.91
N LEU A 43 -17.21 0.72 11.40
CA LEU A 43 -16.32 1.53 10.56
C LEU A 43 -15.18 0.69 9.98
N VAL A 44 -14.51 -0.12 10.81
CA VAL A 44 -13.46 -1.06 10.36
C VAL A 44 -14.01 -1.99 9.28
N HIS A 45 -15.24 -2.47 9.43
CA HIS A 45 -15.90 -3.30 8.44
C HIS A 45 -16.30 -2.52 7.17
N SER A 46 -16.92 -1.36 7.31
CA SER A 46 -17.49 -0.58 6.19
C SER A 46 -16.42 0.07 5.30
N PHE A 47 -15.28 0.44 5.88
CA PHE A 47 -14.11 0.91 5.16
C PHE A 47 -13.13 -0.23 4.83
N GLN A 48 -13.40 -1.47 5.29
CA GLN A 48 -12.52 -2.61 5.11
C GLN A 48 -11.07 -2.27 5.51
N LEU A 49 -10.90 -1.83 6.76
CA LEU A 49 -9.58 -1.43 7.25
C LEU A 49 -8.71 -2.67 7.47
N GLU A 50 -7.50 -2.64 6.92
CA GLU A 50 -6.43 -3.65 7.04
C GLU A 50 -6.70 -5.00 6.37
N SER A 51 -7.74 -5.73 6.77
CA SER A 51 -8.15 -6.97 6.10
C SER A 51 -9.53 -7.46 6.57
N LEU A 52 -10.18 -8.28 5.75
CA LEU A 52 -11.37 -9.04 6.15
C LEU A 52 -11.14 -9.91 7.39
N THR A 53 -9.93 -10.48 7.55
CA THR A 53 -9.56 -11.25 8.74
C THR A 53 -9.56 -10.36 9.99
N PHE A 54 -8.99 -9.16 9.90
CA PHE A 54 -9.01 -8.21 11.00
C PHE A 54 -10.45 -7.77 11.35
N SER A 55 -11.29 -7.51 10.35
CA SER A 55 -12.71 -7.20 10.59
C SER A 55 -13.43 -8.32 11.37
N ARG A 56 -13.17 -9.59 11.04
CA ARG A 56 -13.70 -10.75 11.79
C ARG A 56 -13.17 -10.81 13.22
N VAL A 57 -11.87 -10.57 13.42
CA VAL A 57 -11.26 -10.52 14.76
C VAL A 57 -11.85 -9.38 15.59
N MET A 58 -12.15 -8.22 14.99
CA MET A 58 -12.81 -7.10 15.67
C MET A 58 -14.24 -7.44 16.13
N ILE A 59 -15.01 -8.15 15.30
CA ILE A 59 -16.34 -8.66 15.67
C ILE A 59 -16.22 -9.65 16.85
N GLY A 60 -15.28 -10.60 16.75
CA GLY A 60 -15.01 -11.55 17.84
C GLY A 60 -14.53 -10.86 19.12
N ALA A 61 -13.73 -9.81 18.99
CA ALA A 61 -13.27 -9.01 20.13
C ALA A 61 -14.39 -8.19 20.76
N PHE A 62 -15.35 -7.69 19.99
CA PHE A 62 -16.55 -7.03 20.52
C PHE A 62 -17.42 -7.99 21.33
N ALA A 63 -17.73 -9.16 20.77
CA ALA A 63 -18.46 -10.21 21.50
C ALA A 63 -17.70 -10.64 22.77
N GLY A 64 -16.39 -10.87 22.63
CA GLY A 64 -15.49 -11.20 23.73
C GLY A 64 -15.43 -10.10 24.81
N PHE A 65 -15.47 -8.82 24.42
CA PHE A 65 -15.52 -7.70 25.35
C PHE A 65 -16.79 -7.72 26.20
N LEU A 66 -17.96 -7.97 25.61
CA LEU A 66 -19.22 -8.06 26.36
C LEU A 66 -19.15 -9.18 27.42
N VAL A 67 -18.66 -10.36 27.03
CA VAL A 67 -18.46 -11.49 27.96
C VAL A 67 -17.43 -11.15 29.03
N HIS A 68 -16.28 -10.58 28.64
CA HIS A 68 -15.19 -10.20 29.53
C HIS A 68 -15.66 -9.25 30.64
N GLN A 69 -16.59 -8.35 30.32
CA GLN A 69 -17.15 -7.41 31.30
C GLN A 69 -18.03 -8.12 32.32
N LEU A 70 -18.80 -9.13 31.91
CA LEU A 70 -19.64 -9.94 32.80
C LEU A 70 -18.82 -10.86 33.72
N LEU A 71 -17.60 -11.23 33.33
CA LEU A 71 -16.76 -12.14 34.10
C LEU A 71 -16.20 -11.53 35.41
N PRO A 72 -16.10 -12.34 36.49
CA PRO A 72 -15.35 -12.00 37.70
C PRO A 72 -13.88 -11.73 37.41
N ALA A 73 -13.23 -10.85 38.19
CA ALA A 73 -11.84 -10.41 37.95
C ALA A 73 -10.83 -11.57 37.78
N ARG A 74 -11.00 -12.67 38.52
CA ARG A 74 -10.14 -13.87 38.44
C ARG A 74 -10.17 -14.57 37.07
N TRP A 75 -11.29 -14.49 36.34
CA TRP A 75 -11.49 -15.17 35.06
C TRP A 75 -11.17 -14.31 33.84
N ARG A 76 -10.99 -13.00 34.03
CA ARG A 76 -10.76 -12.03 32.94
C ARG A 76 -9.50 -12.33 32.14
N LEU A 77 -8.37 -12.55 32.82
CA LEU A 77 -7.10 -12.84 32.15
C LEU A 77 -7.09 -14.23 31.47
N PRO A 78 -7.51 -15.33 32.14
CA PRO A 78 -7.65 -16.62 31.48
C PRO A 78 -8.58 -16.58 30.27
N PHE A 79 -9.71 -15.85 30.37
CA PHE A 79 -10.64 -15.67 29.26
C PHE A 79 -9.99 -14.91 28.09
N PHE A 80 -9.28 -13.80 28.37
CA PHE A 80 -8.55 -13.07 27.33
C PHE A 80 -7.47 -13.94 26.65
N ALA A 81 -6.76 -14.77 27.42
CA ALA A 81 -5.78 -15.72 26.89
C ALA A 81 -6.45 -16.75 25.97
N LEU A 82 -7.57 -17.32 26.38
CA LEU A 82 -8.34 -18.27 25.57
C LEU A 82 -8.87 -17.63 24.29
N LEU A 83 -9.47 -16.43 24.41
CA LEU A 83 -9.97 -15.65 23.26
C LEU A 83 -8.85 -15.34 22.26
N SER A 84 -7.66 -15.00 22.76
CA SER A 84 -6.47 -14.70 21.97
C SER A 84 -5.95 -15.91 21.18
N VAL A 85 -5.87 -17.08 21.84
CA VAL A 85 -5.48 -18.34 21.19
C VAL A 85 -6.53 -18.77 20.15
N ALA A 86 -7.81 -18.74 20.51
CA ALA A 86 -8.90 -19.07 19.58
C ALA A 86 -8.91 -18.12 18.38
N GLY A 87 -8.76 -16.82 18.61
CA GLY A 87 -8.65 -15.81 17.56
C GLY A 87 -7.45 -16.05 16.65
N THR A 88 -6.32 -16.51 17.19
CA THR A 88 -5.12 -16.83 16.41
C THR A 88 -5.36 -18.01 15.46
N VAL A 89 -5.97 -19.09 15.95
CA VAL A 89 -6.30 -20.27 15.14
C VAL A 89 -7.31 -19.92 14.05
N VAL A 90 -8.37 -19.18 14.39
CA VAL A 90 -9.40 -18.79 13.42
C VAL A 90 -8.88 -17.80 12.38
N ALA A 91 -8.01 -16.86 12.77
CA ALA A 91 -7.47 -15.86 11.85
C ALA A 91 -6.48 -16.44 10.83
N LEU A 92 -5.75 -17.50 11.21
CA LEU A 92 -4.79 -18.18 10.34
C LEU A 92 -5.40 -19.33 9.52
N ALA A 93 -6.69 -19.63 9.69
CA ALA A 93 -7.36 -20.69 8.96
C ALA A 93 -7.73 -20.25 7.54
N PRO A 94 -7.08 -20.79 6.47
CA PRO A 94 -7.42 -20.45 5.09
C PRO A 94 -8.82 -20.93 4.72
N GLU A 95 -9.18 -22.12 5.23
CA GLU A 95 -10.48 -22.78 5.07
C GLU A 95 -11.07 -23.13 6.43
N ARG A 96 -12.40 -23.22 6.52
CA ARG A 96 -13.11 -23.53 7.77
C ARG A 96 -13.18 -25.04 8.09
N ASN A 97 -12.32 -25.84 7.48
CA ASN A 97 -12.20 -27.27 7.75
C ASN A 97 -11.04 -27.55 8.73
N LEU A 98 -10.93 -28.80 9.18
CA LEU A 98 -9.92 -29.22 10.15
C LEU A 98 -8.49 -28.99 9.63
N PHE A 99 -8.25 -29.21 8.34
CA PHE A 99 -6.96 -28.99 7.69
C PHE A 99 -6.58 -27.50 7.63
N GLY A 100 -7.56 -26.61 7.48
CA GLY A 100 -7.34 -25.18 7.51
C GLY A 100 -6.80 -24.66 8.85
N MET A 101 -7.04 -25.35 9.97
CA MET A 101 -6.57 -24.92 11.29
C MET A 101 -5.09 -25.25 11.56
N ILE A 102 -4.44 -26.04 10.69
CA ILE A 102 -3.04 -26.50 10.86
C ILE A 102 -2.07 -25.34 11.13
N PRO A 103 -2.05 -24.23 10.37
CA PRO A 103 -1.08 -23.16 10.59
C PRO A 103 -1.22 -22.52 11.97
N GLY A 104 -2.45 -22.30 12.43
CA GLY A 104 -2.73 -21.76 13.75
C GLY A 104 -2.31 -22.72 14.88
N ALA A 105 -2.55 -24.02 14.71
CA ALA A 105 -2.16 -25.04 15.68
C ALA A 105 -0.63 -25.19 15.78
N VAL A 106 0.07 -25.21 14.65
CA VAL A 106 1.54 -25.27 14.62
C VAL A 106 2.15 -24.01 15.24
N LEU A 107 1.58 -22.83 14.99
CA LEU A 107 2.01 -21.59 15.64
C LEU A 107 1.89 -21.69 17.16
N LEU A 108 0.74 -22.14 17.64
CA LEU A 108 0.49 -22.32 19.08
C LEU A 108 1.49 -23.29 19.70
N ALA A 109 1.68 -24.47 19.08
CA ALA A 109 2.63 -25.47 19.55
C ALA A 109 4.07 -24.92 19.62
N THR A 110 4.49 -24.21 18.57
CA THR A 110 5.82 -23.58 18.48
C THR A 110 6.00 -22.50 19.55
N GLY A 111 4.99 -21.65 19.74
CA GLY A 111 5.01 -20.60 20.74
C GLY A 111 5.04 -21.13 22.17
N LEU A 112 4.27 -22.19 22.47
CA LEU A 112 4.30 -22.86 23.76
C LEU A 112 5.64 -23.57 24.03
N ALA A 113 6.25 -24.17 23.00
CA ALA A 113 7.59 -24.74 23.11
C ALA A 113 8.63 -23.66 23.47
N LEU A 114 8.62 -22.53 22.77
CA LEU A 114 9.47 -21.37 23.06
C LEU A 114 9.30 -20.85 24.49
N ILE A 115 8.05 -20.72 24.97
CA ILE A 115 7.77 -20.31 26.35
C ILE A 115 8.30 -21.35 27.35
N SER A 116 8.13 -22.64 27.05
CA SER A 116 8.54 -23.74 27.94
C SER A 116 10.05 -23.78 28.14
N VAL A 117 10.84 -23.56 27.08
CA VAL A 117 12.32 -23.49 27.16
C VAL A 117 12.79 -22.40 28.13
N CYS A 118 12.09 -21.26 28.21
CA CYS A 118 12.41 -20.18 29.15
C CYS A 118 12.26 -20.57 30.64
N HIS A 119 11.47 -21.61 30.92
CA HIS A 119 11.14 -22.05 32.29
C HIS A 119 11.73 -23.41 32.66
N LEU A 120 12.50 -24.04 31.77
CA LEU A 120 13.21 -25.29 32.09
C LEU A 120 14.09 -25.12 33.33
N PRO A 121 14.25 -26.17 34.15
CA PRO A 121 15.08 -26.15 35.36
C PRO A 121 16.59 -26.17 35.04
N LEU A 122 17.02 -25.37 34.07
CA LEU A 122 18.40 -25.22 33.62
C LEU A 122 18.99 -23.87 34.10
N PRO A 123 20.32 -23.71 34.11
CA PRO A 123 20.96 -22.40 34.29
C PRO A 123 20.47 -21.38 33.26
N PHE A 124 20.36 -20.10 33.65
CA PHE A 124 19.80 -19.05 32.78
C PHE A 124 20.50 -18.97 31.41
N GLY A 125 21.84 -19.09 31.38
CA GLY A 125 22.61 -19.11 30.12
C GLY A 125 22.22 -20.26 29.19
N ALA A 126 21.95 -21.45 29.73
CA ALA A 126 21.52 -22.61 28.94
C ALA A 126 20.09 -22.42 28.39
N ARG A 127 19.20 -21.75 29.14
CA ARG A 127 17.87 -21.37 28.65
C ARG A 127 17.96 -20.40 27.48
N VAL A 128 18.80 -19.38 27.60
CA VAL A 128 19.07 -18.41 26.52
C VAL A 128 19.62 -19.13 25.29
N ALA A 129 20.61 -20.01 25.46
CA ALA A 129 21.17 -20.80 24.36
C ALA A 129 20.11 -21.68 23.67
N GLY A 130 19.24 -22.35 24.45
CA GLY A 130 18.13 -23.15 23.92
C GLY A 130 17.13 -22.32 23.10
N VAL A 131 16.75 -21.14 23.60
CA VAL A 131 15.87 -20.22 22.84
C VAL A 131 16.55 -19.73 21.57
N CYS A 132 17.84 -19.39 21.61
CA CYS A 132 18.59 -18.98 20.42
C CYS A 132 18.71 -20.11 19.39
N ALA A 133 18.97 -21.34 19.83
CA ALA A 133 19.05 -22.51 18.95
C ALA A 133 17.70 -22.78 18.26
N LEU A 134 16.60 -22.76 19.02
CA LEU A 134 15.25 -22.93 18.47
C LEU A 134 14.89 -21.76 17.52
N GLY A 135 15.23 -20.53 17.89
CA GLY A 135 15.06 -19.35 17.04
C GLY A 135 15.82 -19.46 15.72
N ALA A 136 17.08 -19.91 15.75
CA ALA A 136 17.89 -20.12 14.54
C ALA A 136 17.29 -21.22 13.65
N ALA A 137 16.84 -22.33 14.22
CA ALA A 137 16.14 -23.38 13.47
C ALA A 137 14.87 -22.84 12.78
N LEU A 138 14.07 -22.05 13.49
CA LEU A 138 12.87 -21.42 12.92
C LEU A 138 13.21 -20.39 11.83
N MET A 139 14.33 -19.66 11.96
CA MET A 139 14.80 -18.76 10.90
C MET A 139 15.20 -19.53 9.64
N VAL A 140 15.86 -20.69 9.77
CA VAL A 140 16.17 -21.56 8.61
C VAL A 140 14.88 -22.06 7.95
N LEU A 141 13.90 -22.51 8.74
CA LEU A 141 12.60 -22.93 8.21
C LEU A 141 11.83 -21.79 7.55
N ARG A 142 11.93 -20.56 8.07
CA ARG A 142 11.38 -19.36 7.41
C ARG A 142 12.06 -19.11 6.07
N ALA A 143 13.39 -19.13 6.02
CA ALA A 143 14.13 -18.95 4.76
C ALA A 143 13.83 -20.05 3.73
N ARG A 144 13.33 -21.21 4.18
CA ARG A 144 12.93 -22.37 3.37
C ARG A 144 11.43 -22.64 3.41
N SER A 145 10.61 -21.60 3.48
CA SER A 145 9.15 -21.75 3.65
C SER A 145 8.48 -22.53 2.51
N GLU A 146 9.12 -22.62 1.33
CA GLU A 146 8.72 -23.46 0.20
C GLU A 146 8.60 -24.95 0.54
N TRP A 147 9.30 -25.44 1.57
CA TRP A 147 9.17 -26.84 2.04
C TRP A 147 7.83 -27.12 2.72
N PHE A 148 7.16 -26.08 3.23
CA PHE A 148 5.89 -26.21 3.94
C PHE A 148 4.90 -25.13 3.47
N PRO A 149 4.35 -25.23 2.24
CA PRO A 149 3.48 -24.20 1.67
C PRO A 149 2.26 -23.88 2.54
N VAL A 150 1.72 -24.89 3.23
CA VAL A 150 0.59 -24.75 4.17
C VAL A 150 0.91 -23.78 5.32
N LEU A 151 2.17 -23.66 5.73
CA LEU A 151 2.60 -22.82 6.86
C LEU A 151 3.04 -21.41 6.44
N THR A 152 2.96 -21.06 5.15
CA THR A 152 3.53 -19.80 4.63
C THR A 152 2.98 -18.56 5.36
N GLY A 153 1.66 -18.51 5.61
CA GLY A 153 1.02 -17.39 6.33
C GLY A 153 1.34 -17.32 7.82
N MET A 154 1.87 -18.39 8.41
CA MET A 154 2.20 -18.49 9.83
C MET A 154 3.47 -17.69 10.19
N TRP A 155 4.48 -17.71 9.32
CA TRP A 155 5.83 -17.24 9.66
C TRP A 155 5.91 -15.76 10.03
N PRO A 156 5.29 -14.82 9.29
CA PRO A 156 5.29 -13.41 9.68
C PRO A 156 4.64 -13.19 11.05
N VAL A 157 3.55 -13.92 11.33
CA VAL A 157 2.84 -13.84 12.61
C VAL A 157 3.72 -14.37 13.74
N LEU A 158 4.35 -15.54 13.57
CA LEU A 158 5.25 -16.12 14.57
C LEU A 158 6.41 -15.17 14.92
N GLY A 159 7.08 -14.61 13.90
CA GLY A 159 8.19 -13.68 14.09
C GLY A 159 7.75 -12.42 14.84
N SER A 160 6.62 -11.83 14.45
CA SER A 160 6.06 -10.68 15.15
C SER A 160 5.68 -10.96 16.60
N MET A 161 5.21 -12.20 16.88
CA MET A 161 4.74 -12.56 18.19
C MET A 161 5.89 -12.81 19.17
N PHE A 162 6.94 -13.50 18.72
CA PHE A 162 7.95 -14.05 19.62
C PHE A 162 9.28 -13.33 19.56
N PHE A 163 9.82 -13.00 18.37
CA PHE A 163 11.24 -12.64 18.23
C PHE A 163 11.71 -11.53 19.19
N LEU A 164 11.14 -10.32 19.09
CA LEU A 164 11.54 -9.18 19.93
C LEU A 164 11.03 -9.34 21.38
N ARG A 165 9.81 -9.84 21.56
CA ARG A 165 9.20 -10.00 22.89
C ARG A 165 9.89 -11.05 23.74
N MET A 166 10.51 -12.06 23.12
CA MET A 166 11.28 -13.09 23.81
C MET A 166 12.54 -12.50 24.46
N MET A 167 13.22 -11.56 23.78
CA MET A 167 14.38 -10.86 24.33
C MET A 167 14.00 -10.10 25.61
N VAL A 168 12.89 -9.36 25.58
CA VAL A 168 12.38 -8.62 26.75
C VAL A 168 11.94 -9.57 27.85
N TYR A 169 11.26 -10.65 27.48
CA TYR A 169 10.74 -11.63 28.43
C TYR A 169 11.87 -12.31 29.21
N LEU A 170 12.92 -12.79 28.52
CA LEU A 170 14.10 -13.37 29.15
C LEU A 170 14.83 -12.36 30.05
N TYR A 171 14.92 -11.10 29.62
CA TYR A 171 15.48 -10.02 30.44
C TYR A 171 14.69 -9.82 31.74
N ASP A 172 13.35 -9.78 31.66
CA ASP A 172 12.49 -9.59 32.83
C ASP A 172 12.48 -10.81 33.76
N LEU A 173 12.60 -12.02 33.22
CA LEU A 173 12.77 -13.24 34.02
C LEU A 173 14.09 -13.21 34.80
N ARG A 174 15.19 -12.82 34.18
CA ARG A 174 16.51 -12.72 34.84
C ARG A 174 16.47 -11.77 36.04
N HIS A 175 15.81 -10.64 35.88
CA HIS A 175 15.74 -9.59 36.90
C HIS A 175 14.52 -9.71 37.82
N ARG A 176 13.72 -10.79 37.70
CA ARG A 176 12.46 -11.01 38.45
C ARG A 176 11.56 -9.79 38.44
N ALA A 177 11.49 -9.10 37.31
CA ALA A 177 10.86 -7.79 37.20
C ALA A 177 9.32 -7.86 37.19
N ALA A 178 8.76 -9.04 36.88
CA ALA A 178 7.33 -9.36 36.91
C ALA A 178 7.11 -10.85 37.17
N GLU A 179 5.99 -11.18 37.80
CA GLU A 179 5.61 -12.56 38.14
C GLU A 179 5.19 -13.38 36.92
N PHE A 180 5.50 -14.68 36.96
CA PHE A 180 5.06 -15.64 35.96
C PHE A 180 3.71 -16.27 36.33
N SER A 181 2.85 -16.45 35.32
CA SER A 181 1.78 -17.45 35.34
C SER A 181 1.52 -17.92 33.91
N PRO A 182 1.05 -19.17 33.69
CA PRO A 182 0.75 -19.65 32.34
C PRO A 182 -0.22 -18.75 31.58
N ALA A 183 -1.29 -18.29 32.24
CA ALA A 183 -2.27 -17.37 31.64
C ALA A 183 -1.65 -16.02 31.26
N ARG A 184 -0.75 -15.45 32.08
CA ARG A 184 -0.04 -14.20 31.74
C ARG A 184 0.89 -14.39 30.55
N ALA A 185 1.63 -15.49 30.49
CA ALA A 185 2.54 -15.77 29.38
C ALA A 185 1.79 -15.95 28.06
N VAL A 186 0.71 -16.74 28.06
CA VAL A 186 -0.12 -16.94 26.87
C VAL A 186 -0.78 -15.61 26.44
N ALA A 187 -1.40 -14.87 27.36
CA ALA A 187 -1.99 -13.56 27.05
C ALA A 187 -0.95 -12.55 26.53
N TYR A 188 0.28 -12.61 27.03
CA TYR A 188 1.36 -11.72 26.61
C TYR A 188 1.89 -12.05 25.22
N PHE A 189 2.16 -13.31 24.89
CA PHE A 189 2.71 -13.66 23.57
C PHE A 189 1.64 -13.71 22.47
N PHE A 190 0.42 -14.15 22.79
CA PHE A 190 -0.65 -14.35 21.81
C PHE A 190 -1.66 -13.19 21.75
N MET A 191 -1.35 -12.00 22.29
CA MET A 191 -2.25 -10.84 22.32
C MET A 191 -3.18 -10.77 21.09
N LEU A 192 -4.49 -10.85 21.30
CA LEU A 192 -5.52 -10.98 20.26
C LEU A 192 -5.27 -10.18 18.95
N PRO A 193 -4.95 -8.87 18.97
CA PRO A 193 -4.71 -8.13 17.72
C PRO A 193 -3.49 -8.61 16.93
N ASN A 194 -2.47 -9.20 17.56
CA ASN A 194 -1.18 -9.48 16.92
C ASN A 194 -1.29 -10.45 15.73
N VAL A 195 -2.25 -11.38 15.73
CA VAL A 195 -2.43 -12.31 14.60
C VAL A 195 -2.73 -11.58 13.28
N CYS A 196 -3.39 -10.42 13.35
CA CYS A 196 -3.72 -9.61 12.19
C CYS A 196 -2.64 -8.57 11.85
N PHE A 197 -1.69 -8.33 12.76
CA PHE A 197 -0.68 -7.29 12.62
C PHE A 197 0.74 -7.83 12.83
N PRO A 198 1.37 -8.40 11.78
CA PRO A 198 2.77 -8.79 11.86
C PRO A 198 3.75 -7.63 12.13
N LEU A 199 3.36 -6.38 11.86
CA LEU A 199 4.01 -5.22 12.44
C LEU A 199 3.29 -4.82 13.73
N PHE A 200 3.88 -5.17 14.88
CA PHE A 200 3.26 -5.01 16.20
C PHE A 200 4.12 -4.14 17.14
N PRO A 201 3.54 -3.32 18.04
CA PRO A 201 4.31 -2.59 19.05
C PRO A 201 5.01 -3.55 20.00
N VAL A 202 6.29 -3.32 20.30
CA VAL A 202 7.07 -4.17 21.21
C VAL A 202 6.65 -3.88 22.66
N VAL A 203 5.55 -4.50 23.09
CA VAL A 203 5.02 -4.36 24.45
C VAL A 203 5.97 -5.03 25.44
N ASP A 204 6.38 -4.27 26.45
CA ASP A 204 7.25 -4.76 27.52
C ASP A 204 6.50 -5.66 28.52
N TYR A 205 7.06 -6.82 28.90
CA TYR A 205 6.37 -7.79 29.77
C TYR A 205 6.03 -7.22 31.14
N LYS A 206 6.97 -6.55 31.79
CA LYS A 206 6.72 -5.85 33.06
C LYS A 206 5.60 -4.81 32.94
N THR A 207 5.61 -4.02 31.87
CA THR A 207 4.58 -3.01 31.61
C THR A 207 3.21 -3.66 31.36
N PHE A 208 3.16 -4.73 30.58
CA PHE A 208 1.96 -5.51 30.32
C PHE A 208 1.33 -6.03 31.62
N VAL A 209 2.11 -6.68 32.48
CA VAL A 209 1.62 -7.22 33.77
C VAL A 209 1.11 -6.10 34.68
N ARG A 210 1.80 -4.96 34.76
CA ARG A 210 1.40 -3.82 35.61
C ARG A 210 0.20 -3.05 35.08
N SER A 211 -0.04 -3.09 33.76
CA SER A 211 -1.14 -2.37 33.13
C SER A 211 -2.51 -2.99 33.38
N MET A 212 -2.57 -4.24 33.86
CA MET A 212 -3.80 -4.96 34.17
C MET A 212 -4.55 -4.31 35.35
N VAL A 213 -5.72 -3.74 35.08
CA VAL A 213 -6.56 -3.15 36.11
C VAL A 213 -7.43 -4.21 36.78
N ALA A 214 -7.40 -4.27 38.12
CA ALA A 214 -8.13 -5.27 38.89
C ALA A 214 -9.67 -5.11 38.84
N GLY A 215 -10.19 -3.91 38.51
CA GLY A 215 -11.61 -3.56 38.46
C GLY A 215 -12.12 -3.16 37.06
N ARG A 216 -13.44 -2.96 36.91
CA ARG A 216 -14.01 -2.34 35.69
C ARG A 216 -13.64 -0.86 35.67
N SER A 217 -13.02 -0.39 34.58
CA SER A 217 -12.61 1.01 34.45
C SER A 217 -13.10 1.57 33.12
N ASP A 218 -14.28 2.20 33.15
CA ASP A 218 -14.88 2.86 31.99
C ASP A 218 -13.93 3.90 31.37
N ARG A 219 -13.04 4.51 32.19
CA ARG A 219 -12.01 5.44 31.74
C ARG A 219 -10.96 4.77 30.84
N VAL A 220 -10.51 3.56 31.20
CA VAL A 220 -9.53 2.81 30.39
C VAL A 220 -10.16 2.43 29.06
N HIS A 221 -11.42 1.95 29.08
CA HIS A 221 -12.15 1.64 27.86
C HIS A 221 -12.40 2.87 26.98
N GLN A 222 -12.76 4.01 27.57
CA GLN A 222 -12.94 5.26 26.82
C GLN A 222 -11.65 5.74 26.17
N THR A 223 -10.52 5.68 26.88
CA THR A 223 -9.20 5.96 26.29
C THR A 223 -8.91 5.01 25.13
N GLY A 224 -9.19 3.71 25.32
CA GLY A 224 -9.04 2.69 24.29
C GLY A 224 -9.83 2.98 23.02
N ILE A 225 -11.11 3.31 23.16
CA ILE A 225 -11.98 3.70 22.05
C ILE A 225 -11.48 4.98 21.38
N GLY A 226 -11.06 5.99 22.16
CA GLY A 226 -10.47 7.21 21.62
C GLY A 226 -9.22 6.96 20.78
N TRP A 227 -8.38 6.02 21.20
CA TRP A 227 -7.21 5.60 20.42
C TRP A 227 -7.58 4.77 19.20
N MET A 228 -8.52 3.82 19.31
CA MET A 228 -9.01 3.09 18.14
C MET A 228 -9.59 4.03 17.08
N MET A 229 -10.42 5.00 17.48
CA MET A 229 -11.00 5.99 16.57
C MET A 229 -9.92 6.87 15.93
N ARG A 230 -8.91 7.30 16.69
CA ARG A 230 -7.74 7.98 16.14
C ARG A 230 -7.02 7.11 15.11
N GLY A 231 -6.84 5.82 15.40
CA GLY A 231 -6.22 4.88 14.50
C GLY A 231 -6.99 4.72 13.20
N VAL A 232 -8.32 4.61 13.26
CA VAL A 232 -9.22 4.63 12.09
C VAL A 232 -8.98 5.88 11.25
N VAL A 233 -9.01 7.06 11.85
CA VAL A 233 -8.79 8.33 11.12
C VAL A 233 -7.39 8.38 10.49
N GLN A 234 -6.35 7.95 11.22
CA GLN A 234 -4.98 7.91 10.70
C GLN A 234 -4.83 6.97 9.50
N LEU A 235 -5.49 5.80 9.53
CA LEU A 235 -5.48 4.86 8.41
C LEU A 235 -6.23 5.40 7.18
N LEU A 236 -7.36 6.08 7.40
CA LEU A 236 -8.09 6.74 6.31
C LEU A 236 -7.27 7.88 5.70
N LEU A 237 -6.62 8.72 6.53
CA LEU A 237 -5.71 9.77 6.05
C LEU A 237 -4.51 9.19 5.31
N TYR A 238 -3.96 8.07 5.79
CA TYR A 238 -2.91 7.33 5.07
C TYR A 238 -3.39 6.91 3.67
N ARG A 239 -4.62 6.39 3.52
CA ARG A 239 -5.18 6.04 2.21
C ARG A 239 -5.30 7.26 1.30
N VAL A 240 -5.76 8.40 1.81
CA VAL A 240 -5.79 9.66 1.04
C VAL A 240 -4.39 10.02 0.53
N VAL A 241 -3.37 9.99 1.40
CA VAL A 241 -1.98 10.27 1.00
C VAL A 241 -1.49 9.25 -0.02
N TYR A 242 -1.77 7.96 0.20
CA TYR A 242 -1.34 6.88 -0.67
C TYR A 242 -1.92 6.98 -2.09
N HIS A 243 -3.17 7.43 -2.23
CA HIS A 243 -3.86 7.54 -3.52
C HIS A 243 -3.62 8.86 -4.25
N TYR A 244 -3.56 9.98 -3.53
CA TYR A 244 -3.55 11.31 -4.15
C TYR A 244 -2.21 12.05 -4.08
N ALA A 245 -1.27 11.61 -3.25
CA ALA A 245 0.03 12.27 -3.16
C ALA A 245 0.98 11.80 -4.29
N PRO A 246 1.90 12.66 -4.75
CA PRO A 246 2.86 12.31 -5.79
C PRO A 246 3.94 11.38 -5.20
N LEU A 247 3.63 10.08 -5.14
CA LEU A 247 4.56 9.06 -4.65
C LEU A 247 5.41 8.45 -5.76
N ASP A 248 5.10 8.65 -7.04
CA ASP A 248 5.95 8.21 -8.14
C ASP A 248 7.02 9.25 -8.46
N ILE A 249 8.28 8.91 -8.17
CA ILE A 249 9.40 9.80 -8.40
C ILE A 249 9.66 10.09 -9.88
N ALA A 250 9.29 9.17 -10.79
CA ALA A 250 9.41 9.41 -12.21
C ALA A 250 8.45 10.51 -12.68
N SER A 251 7.33 10.69 -11.96
CA SER A 251 6.32 11.71 -12.21
C SER A 251 6.64 13.10 -11.66
N VAL A 252 7.68 13.21 -10.84
CA VAL A 252 8.07 14.46 -10.18
C VAL A 252 8.92 15.28 -11.14
N GLU A 253 8.39 16.39 -11.66
CA GLU A 253 9.06 17.20 -12.70
C GLU A 253 9.57 18.57 -12.21
N ASN A 254 9.08 19.02 -11.05
CA ASN A 254 9.34 20.36 -10.50
C ASN A 254 9.46 20.36 -8.97
N ALA A 255 9.85 21.50 -8.40
CA ALA A 255 10.06 21.63 -6.96
C ALA A 255 8.79 21.36 -6.13
N GLY A 256 7.61 21.74 -6.64
CA GLY A 256 6.33 21.47 -5.98
C GLY A 256 6.04 19.98 -5.85
N GLY A 257 6.22 19.23 -6.94
CA GLY A 257 6.10 17.77 -6.94
C GLY A 257 7.12 17.11 -6.02
N ALA A 258 8.36 17.62 -5.99
CA ALA A 258 9.42 17.08 -5.14
C ALA A 258 9.14 17.31 -3.65
N ILE A 259 8.73 18.52 -3.26
CA ILE A 259 8.30 18.82 -1.88
C ILE A 259 7.10 17.95 -1.51
N GLY A 260 6.12 17.83 -2.40
CA GLY A 260 4.96 16.97 -2.23
C GLY A 260 5.35 15.52 -1.96
N PHE A 261 6.28 14.97 -2.75
CA PHE A 261 6.84 13.63 -2.57
C PHE A 261 7.54 13.50 -1.20
N MET A 262 8.37 14.47 -0.83
CA MET A 262 9.10 14.43 0.44
C MET A 262 8.18 14.45 1.67
N VAL A 263 7.11 15.26 1.62
CA VAL A 263 6.10 15.30 2.69
C VAL A 263 5.28 14.02 2.68
N ALA A 264 4.85 13.55 1.51
CA ALA A 264 4.01 12.36 1.36
C ALA A 264 4.70 11.12 1.93
N THR A 265 5.98 10.89 1.63
CA THR A 265 6.75 9.75 2.13
C THR A 265 6.81 9.72 3.66
N TYR A 266 6.95 10.86 4.33
CA TYR A 266 6.88 10.92 5.79
C TYR A 266 5.44 10.76 6.33
N LEU A 267 4.44 11.24 5.60
CA LEU A 267 3.03 11.04 5.95
C LEU A 267 2.60 9.56 5.83
N LEU A 268 3.27 8.73 5.02
CA LEU A 268 2.99 7.29 4.96
C LEU A 268 3.16 6.59 6.32
N TYR A 269 3.96 7.15 7.23
CA TYR A 269 4.09 6.63 8.60
C TYR A 269 2.76 6.69 9.40
N LEU A 270 1.76 7.45 8.94
CA LEU A 270 0.39 7.39 9.46
C LEU A 270 -0.14 5.96 9.52
N GLN A 271 0.22 5.10 8.55
CA GLN A 271 -0.16 3.68 8.54
C GLN A 271 0.30 2.96 9.81
N VAL A 272 1.59 3.09 10.15
CA VAL A 272 2.18 2.45 11.34
C VAL A 272 1.55 3.02 12.62
N SER A 273 1.42 4.34 12.69
CA SER A 273 0.82 4.99 13.86
C SER A 273 -0.65 4.59 14.06
N GLY A 274 -1.42 4.46 12.97
CA GLY A 274 -2.83 4.12 12.99
C GLY A 274 -3.06 2.68 13.45
N ARG A 275 -2.28 1.74 12.90
CA ARG A 275 -2.24 0.34 13.35
C ARG A 275 -1.95 0.24 14.84
N PHE A 276 -0.93 0.93 15.32
CA PHE A 276 -0.51 0.85 16.71
C PHE A 276 -1.57 1.39 17.67
N HIS A 277 -2.24 2.50 17.33
CA HIS A 277 -3.35 3.02 18.13
C HIS A 277 -4.56 2.07 18.15
N LEU A 278 -4.88 1.41 17.02
CA LEU A 278 -5.92 0.37 16.98
C LEU A 278 -5.57 -0.82 17.88
N ILE A 279 -4.34 -1.33 17.76
CA ILE A 279 -3.84 -2.46 18.57
C ILE A 279 -3.94 -2.16 20.06
N VAL A 280 -3.33 -1.06 20.51
CA VAL A 280 -3.28 -0.73 21.93
C VAL A 280 -4.67 -0.32 22.44
N GLY A 281 -5.46 0.36 21.62
CA GLY A 281 -6.85 0.70 21.93
C GLY A 281 -7.73 -0.54 22.11
N LEU A 282 -7.52 -1.60 21.31
CA LEU A 282 -8.21 -2.87 21.50
C LEU A 282 -7.82 -3.56 22.81
N LEU A 283 -6.54 -3.54 23.17
CA LEU A 283 -6.08 -4.09 24.46
C LEU A 283 -6.71 -3.34 25.66
N HIS A 284 -6.96 -2.03 25.54
CA HIS A 284 -7.68 -1.28 26.58
C HIS A 284 -9.10 -1.79 26.81
N MET A 285 -9.75 -2.36 25.80
CA MET A 285 -11.08 -2.96 25.96
C MET A 285 -11.07 -4.15 26.93
N PHE A 286 -9.94 -4.85 27.03
CA PHE A 286 -9.75 -5.97 27.94
C PHE A 286 -9.06 -5.59 29.27
N GLY A 287 -8.97 -4.29 29.58
CA GLY A 287 -8.51 -3.79 30.88
C GLY A 287 -7.00 -3.56 30.99
N PHE A 288 -6.27 -3.56 29.88
CA PHE A 288 -4.85 -3.23 29.83
C PHE A 288 -4.65 -1.71 29.66
N ASN A 289 -4.26 -1.01 30.73
CA ASN A 289 -3.96 0.43 30.72
C ASN A 289 -2.54 0.72 30.21
N LEU A 290 -2.31 0.41 28.93
CA LEU A 290 -1.02 0.55 28.27
C LEU A 290 -0.73 2.02 27.87
N PRO A 291 0.54 2.42 27.74
CA PRO A 291 0.88 3.78 27.30
C PRO A 291 0.53 4.05 25.84
N GLU A 292 0.41 5.32 25.49
CA GLU A 292 0.22 5.78 24.12
C GLU A 292 1.39 5.33 23.22
N THR A 293 1.12 5.05 21.95
CA THR A 293 2.10 4.52 21.00
C THR A 293 2.91 5.62 20.34
N ASN A 294 2.23 6.67 19.87
CA ASN A 294 2.79 7.77 19.12
C ASN A 294 2.17 9.10 19.59
N HIS A 295 2.97 10.14 19.77
CA HIS A 295 2.50 11.39 20.36
C HIS A 295 2.93 12.64 19.59
N ARG A 296 2.07 13.14 18.68
CA ARG A 296 2.28 14.40 17.92
C ARG A 296 3.69 14.53 17.34
N TYR A 297 4.22 13.45 16.77
CA TYR A 297 5.61 13.34 16.31
C TYR A 297 5.93 14.26 15.11
N TYR A 298 4.93 14.68 14.33
CA TYR A 298 5.09 15.72 13.30
C TYR A 298 5.41 17.11 13.87
N LEU A 299 5.12 17.35 15.16
CA LEU A 299 5.34 18.64 15.83
C LEU A 299 6.54 18.60 16.80
N ALA A 300 7.47 17.67 16.59
CA ALA A 300 8.66 17.56 17.42
C ALA A 300 9.60 18.76 17.20
N THR A 301 10.14 19.32 18.27
CA THR A 301 11.00 20.52 18.18
C THR A 301 12.50 20.20 18.07
N SER A 302 12.87 18.93 18.25
CA SER A 302 14.24 18.44 18.19
C SER A 302 14.27 16.94 17.87
N PHE A 303 15.42 16.40 17.47
CA PHE A 303 15.58 14.95 17.17
C PHE A 303 15.38 14.05 18.40
N THR A 304 15.80 14.48 19.58
CA THR A 304 15.55 13.79 20.86
C THR A 304 14.07 13.86 21.27
N ASP A 305 13.36 14.95 20.95
CA ASP A 305 11.91 15.05 21.13
C ASP A 305 11.15 14.16 20.13
N PHE A 306 11.60 14.14 18.87
CA PHE A 306 11.08 13.25 17.84
C PHE A 306 11.19 11.77 18.26
N TRP A 307 12.39 11.32 18.65
CA TRP A 307 12.64 9.95 19.12
C TRP A 307 11.80 9.57 20.36
N ARG A 308 11.44 10.55 21.20
CA ARG A 308 10.56 10.33 22.37
C ARG A 308 9.08 10.18 22.02
N ARG A 309 8.67 10.65 20.83
CA ARG A 309 7.27 10.75 20.40
C ARG A 309 6.89 9.75 19.33
N ILE A 310 7.84 9.34 18.51
CA ILE A 310 7.64 8.33 17.47
C ILE A 310 7.92 6.93 18.03
N ASN A 311 7.02 5.98 17.77
CA ASN A 311 7.15 4.58 18.18
C ASN A 311 7.69 4.40 19.63
N ILE A 312 6.92 4.86 20.62
CA ILE A 312 7.33 4.91 22.02
C ILE A 312 7.74 3.53 22.54
N TYR A 313 7.03 2.48 22.11
CA TYR A 313 7.31 1.09 22.46
C TYR A 313 8.70 0.63 21.98
N TRP A 314 9.04 0.92 20.71
CA TRP A 314 10.37 0.62 20.18
C TRP A 314 11.46 1.37 20.92
N LYS A 315 11.24 2.66 21.17
CA LYS A 315 12.16 3.50 21.94
C LYS A 315 12.38 2.94 23.35
N ASP A 316 11.33 2.58 24.08
CA ASP A 316 11.42 2.00 25.42
C ASP A 316 12.15 0.66 25.40
N PHE A 317 11.88 -0.20 24.41
CA PHE A 317 12.58 -1.46 24.19
C PHE A 317 14.10 -1.26 23.98
N ILE A 318 14.49 -0.39 23.06
CA ILE A 318 15.90 -0.09 22.77
C ILE A 318 16.60 0.53 23.99
N MET A 319 15.90 1.43 24.70
CA MET A 319 16.43 2.03 25.92
C MET A 319 16.72 0.98 27.00
N LYS A 320 15.76 0.07 27.23
CA LYS A 320 15.84 -0.97 28.26
C LYS A 320 16.94 -1.98 27.99
N LEU A 321 17.03 -2.52 26.77
CA LEU A 321 17.92 -3.65 26.47
C LEU A 321 19.32 -3.24 26.00
N PHE A 322 19.48 -2.07 25.38
CA PHE A 322 20.75 -1.69 24.75
C PHE A 322 21.34 -0.44 25.39
N PHE A 323 20.61 0.67 25.42
CA PHE A 323 21.17 1.95 25.86
C PHE A 323 21.51 1.98 27.35
N TYR A 324 20.58 1.65 28.25
CA TYR A 324 20.86 1.72 29.69
C TYR A 324 21.99 0.77 30.10
N PRO A 325 22.02 -0.51 29.68
CA PRO A 325 23.15 -1.39 29.97
C PRO A 325 24.48 -0.84 29.44
N ALA A 326 24.52 -0.37 28.19
CA ALA A 326 25.73 0.21 27.60
C ALA A 326 26.18 1.48 28.36
N PHE A 327 25.26 2.40 28.64
CA PHE A 327 25.53 3.62 29.37
C PHE A 327 26.11 3.34 30.75
N PHE A 328 25.51 2.43 31.53
CA PHE A 328 26.01 2.11 32.87
C PHE A 328 27.35 1.38 32.85
N ALA A 329 27.61 0.52 31.85
CA ALA A 329 28.91 -0.13 31.68
C ALA A 329 30.01 0.90 31.34
N LEU A 330 29.68 1.89 30.50
CA LEU A 330 30.62 2.90 29.99
C LEU A 330 30.70 4.16 30.86
N ARG A 331 29.92 4.25 31.95
CA ARG A 331 29.85 5.45 32.80
C ARG A 331 31.20 5.91 33.34
N LYS A 332 32.15 4.98 33.50
CA LYS A 332 33.52 5.24 33.97
C LYS A 332 34.33 6.11 32.99
N LEU A 333 33.94 6.16 31.72
CA LEU A 333 34.60 6.96 30.67
C LEU A 333 34.13 8.42 30.65
N GLY A 334 33.23 8.82 31.55
CA GLY A 334 32.62 10.15 31.61
C GLY A 334 31.26 10.23 30.92
N THR A 335 30.39 11.10 31.42
CA THR A 335 28.97 11.20 31.02
C THR A 335 28.79 11.42 29.52
N VAL A 336 29.55 12.34 28.91
CA VAL A 336 29.41 12.67 27.48
C VAL A 336 29.78 11.46 26.61
N ARG A 337 30.90 10.79 26.91
CA ARG A 337 31.34 9.59 26.16
C ARG A 337 30.36 8.43 26.33
N ALA A 338 29.83 8.24 27.54
CA ALA A 338 28.82 7.21 27.80
C ALA A 338 27.51 7.47 27.04
N ILE A 339 27.04 8.72 26.97
CA ILE A 339 25.86 9.09 26.15
C ILE A 339 26.14 8.86 24.67
N ALA A 340 27.31 9.29 24.17
CA ALA A 340 27.68 9.15 22.77
C ALA A 340 27.70 7.68 22.35
N LEU A 341 28.53 6.87 23.01
CA LEU A 341 28.71 5.46 22.66
C LEU A 341 27.44 4.63 22.94
N GLY A 342 26.71 4.93 24.03
CA GLY A 342 25.42 4.31 24.30
C GLY A 342 24.37 4.59 23.21
N THR A 343 24.35 5.81 22.68
CA THR A 343 23.45 6.18 21.56
C THR A 343 23.85 5.47 20.28
N LEU A 344 25.14 5.40 19.95
CA LEU A 344 25.62 4.67 18.77
C LEU A 344 25.26 3.19 18.83
N ILE A 345 25.46 2.54 19.99
CA ILE A 345 25.05 1.13 20.21
C ILE A 345 23.53 0.96 20.04
N ALA A 346 22.74 1.89 20.58
CA ALA A 346 21.28 1.84 20.49
C ALA A 346 20.76 1.96 19.04
N PHE A 347 21.36 2.84 18.23
CA PHE A 347 21.00 3.01 16.82
C PHE A 347 21.53 1.88 15.94
N PHE A 348 22.72 1.35 16.23
CA PHE A 348 23.21 0.13 15.57
C PHE A 348 22.27 -1.06 15.84
N ALA A 349 21.88 -1.26 17.11
CA ALA A 349 20.91 -2.29 17.47
C ALA A 349 19.55 -2.06 16.80
N THR A 350 19.12 -0.79 16.66
CA THR A 350 17.88 -0.44 15.95
C THR A 350 17.94 -0.89 14.49
N TRP A 351 19.02 -0.56 13.77
CA TRP A 351 19.23 -1.01 12.39
C TRP A 351 19.28 -2.54 12.28
N ALA A 352 20.09 -3.21 13.11
CA ALA A 352 20.23 -4.66 13.05
C ALA A 352 18.90 -5.40 13.32
N LEU A 353 18.13 -4.95 14.32
CA LEU A 353 16.83 -5.56 14.63
C LEU A 353 15.76 -5.21 13.60
N HIS A 354 15.86 -4.05 12.93
CA HIS A 354 15.01 -3.73 11.79
C HIS A 354 15.22 -4.73 10.64
N VAL A 355 16.47 -5.06 10.30
CA VAL A 355 16.80 -6.08 9.28
C VAL A 355 16.20 -7.43 9.65
N VAL A 356 16.34 -7.87 10.91
CA VAL A 356 15.78 -9.16 11.35
C VAL A 356 14.24 -9.13 11.38
N GLN A 357 13.63 -8.01 11.77
CA GLN A 357 12.18 -7.85 11.74
C GLN A 357 11.64 -7.99 10.31
N TRP A 358 12.30 -7.35 9.33
CA TRP A 358 11.93 -7.48 7.91
C TRP A 358 12.19 -8.89 7.37
N PHE A 359 13.25 -9.58 7.81
CA PHE A 359 13.46 -10.98 7.47
C PHE A 359 12.27 -11.86 7.87
N TRP A 360 11.70 -11.68 9.07
CA TRP A 360 10.52 -12.46 9.47
C TRP A 360 9.29 -12.16 8.58
N LEU A 361 9.13 -10.90 8.16
CA LEU A 361 8.05 -10.48 7.28
C LEU A 361 8.22 -11.01 5.85
N LEU A 362 9.43 -10.91 5.28
CA LEU A 362 9.72 -11.20 3.87
C LEU A 362 10.21 -12.63 3.60
N GLY A 363 10.92 -13.24 4.56
CA GLY A 363 11.61 -14.52 4.40
C GLY A 363 13.02 -14.40 3.80
N VAL A 364 13.41 -13.21 3.34
CA VAL A 364 14.73 -12.92 2.76
C VAL A 364 15.45 -11.84 3.57
N VAL A 365 16.78 -11.92 3.59
CA VAL A 365 17.61 -10.90 4.23
C VAL A 365 17.99 -9.87 3.17
N GLU A 366 17.54 -8.63 3.37
CA GLU A 366 17.89 -7.52 2.48
C GLU A 366 18.77 -6.50 3.20
N PHE A 367 19.94 -6.23 2.62
CA PHE A 367 20.84 -5.19 3.10
C PHE A 367 20.77 -3.99 2.15
N LYS A 368 20.05 -2.94 2.56
CA LYS A 368 19.95 -1.69 1.80
C LYS A 368 20.87 -0.64 2.40
N TRP A 369 21.68 0.00 1.56
CA TRP A 369 22.55 1.08 2.02
C TRP A 369 21.74 2.27 2.54
N GLN A 370 20.52 2.48 2.04
CA GLN A 370 19.58 3.51 2.50
C GLN A 370 19.16 3.30 3.95
N ASP A 371 18.93 2.04 4.37
CA ASP A 371 18.62 1.72 5.77
C ASP A 371 19.79 2.11 6.67
N ILE A 372 21.01 1.75 6.28
CA ILE A 372 22.23 2.08 7.02
C ILE A 372 22.38 3.60 7.11
N ALA A 373 22.22 4.31 5.99
CA ALA A 373 22.33 5.76 5.93
C ALA A 373 21.28 6.45 6.81
N PHE A 374 20.01 6.04 6.71
CA PHE A 374 18.91 6.58 7.50
C PHE A 374 19.17 6.47 9.01
N TRP A 375 19.46 5.25 9.49
CA TRP A 375 19.66 5.01 10.92
C TRP A 375 20.95 5.66 11.45
N THR A 376 22.00 5.72 10.63
CA THR A 376 23.26 6.38 10.99
C THR A 376 23.06 7.89 11.15
N VAL A 377 22.45 8.55 10.15
CA VAL A 377 22.24 10.00 10.21
C VAL A 377 21.28 10.37 11.34
N LEU A 378 20.16 9.65 11.50
CA LEU A 378 19.24 9.89 12.62
C LEU A 378 19.93 9.66 13.98
N GLY A 379 20.75 8.61 14.10
CA GLY A 379 21.50 8.31 15.32
C GLY A 379 22.49 9.39 15.70
N LEU A 380 23.22 9.94 14.72
CA LEU A 380 24.14 11.06 14.93
C LEU A 380 23.39 12.34 15.35
N LEU A 381 22.27 12.65 14.70
CA LEU A 381 21.44 13.81 15.05
C LEU A 381 20.86 13.72 16.48
N VAL A 382 20.38 12.54 16.87
CA VAL A 382 19.90 12.27 18.23
C VAL A 382 21.05 12.33 19.23
N MET A 383 22.22 11.79 18.90
CA MET A 383 23.42 11.83 19.75
C MET A 383 23.87 13.27 20.03
N VAL A 384 23.99 14.10 18.99
CA VAL A 384 24.39 15.51 19.14
C VAL A 384 23.39 16.25 20.03
N ASN A 385 22.08 16.07 19.82
CA ASN A 385 21.06 16.69 20.65
C ASN A 385 21.10 16.18 22.10
N ALA A 386 21.29 14.88 22.32
CA ALA A 386 21.37 14.30 23.66
C ALA A 386 22.60 14.82 24.44
N ILE A 387 23.75 14.98 23.77
CA ILE A 387 24.96 15.56 24.37
C ILE A 387 24.74 17.03 24.69
N ARG A 388 24.15 17.81 23.78
CA ARG A 388 23.85 19.23 24.01
C ARG A 388 22.90 19.41 25.21
N GLU A 389 21.87 18.59 25.31
CA GLU A 389 20.95 18.59 26.46
C GLU A 389 21.65 18.21 27.78
N ALA A 390 22.60 17.28 27.74
CA ALA A 390 23.36 16.86 28.92
C ALA A 390 24.35 17.93 29.39
N VAL A 391 25.02 18.63 28.46
CA VAL A 391 26.04 19.66 28.75
C VAL A 391 25.40 20.99 29.15
N ALA A 392 24.33 21.41 28.49
CA ALA A 392 23.67 22.70 28.77
C ALA A 392 22.96 22.74 30.14
N GLY A 393 22.80 21.59 30.79
CA GLY A 393 22.07 21.43 32.04
C GLY A 393 20.55 21.57 31.82
N ARG A 394 19.76 20.67 32.41
CA ARG A 394 18.32 20.89 32.50
C ARG A 394 18.07 22.10 33.41
N GLN A 395 17.83 23.28 32.84
CA GLN A 395 17.20 24.37 33.60
C GLN A 395 15.77 23.95 33.96
N ARG A 396 15.62 23.16 35.03
CA ARG A 396 14.35 22.95 35.72
C ARG A 396 14.03 24.23 36.49
N THR A 397 13.57 25.26 35.80
CA THR A 397 12.89 26.37 36.47
C THR A 397 11.48 25.91 36.80
N LEU A 398 11.20 25.79 38.10
CA LEU A 398 9.88 25.42 38.66
C LEU A 398 8.82 26.51 38.43
N THR A 399 9.21 27.67 37.88
CA THR A 399 8.30 28.74 37.47
C THR A 399 7.99 28.63 35.98
N ARG A 400 6.69 28.65 35.64
CA ARG A 400 6.16 28.73 34.29
C ARG A 400 6.69 30.01 33.64
N ARG A 401 7.87 29.96 33.01
CA ARG A 401 8.52 31.10 32.38
C ARG A 401 7.53 31.71 31.39
N ARG A 402 7.19 32.99 31.56
CA ARG A 402 6.29 33.73 30.65
C ARG A 402 6.83 33.54 29.24
N ALA A 403 6.05 32.90 28.37
CA ALA A 403 6.52 32.57 27.04
C ALA A 403 6.70 33.87 26.25
N ASN A 404 7.94 34.22 25.94
CA ASN A 404 8.26 35.40 25.14
C ASN A 404 8.22 35.05 23.65
N LEU A 405 8.02 36.05 22.79
CA LEU A 405 8.00 35.88 21.32
C LEU A 405 9.22 35.10 20.82
N ARG A 406 10.40 35.35 21.40
CA ARG A 406 11.64 34.59 21.11
C ARG A 406 11.49 33.09 21.36
N THR A 407 10.82 32.67 22.43
CA THR A 407 10.59 31.25 22.73
C THR A 407 9.64 30.63 21.72
N HIS A 408 8.55 31.31 21.36
CA HIS A 408 7.64 30.84 20.33
C HIS A 408 8.32 30.72 18.96
N LEU A 409 9.13 31.72 18.57
CA LEU A 409 9.89 31.68 17.32
C LEU A 409 10.90 30.52 17.31
N LEU A 410 11.63 30.30 18.41
CA LEU A 410 12.56 29.16 18.50
C LEU A 410 11.84 27.81 18.45
N THR A 411 10.66 27.69 19.08
CA THR A 411 9.83 26.48 19.00
C THR A 411 9.31 26.26 17.57
N ALA A 412 8.84 27.31 16.90
CA ALA A 412 8.38 27.23 15.51
C ALA A 412 9.51 26.80 14.57
N LEU A 413 10.67 27.47 14.67
CA LEU A 413 11.86 27.15 13.86
C LEU A 413 12.38 25.74 14.14
N GLY A 414 12.43 25.31 15.41
CA GLY A 414 12.83 23.95 15.78
C GLY A 414 11.88 22.88 15.24
N THR A 415 10.57 23.17 15.24
CA THR A 415 9.55 22.28 14.66
C THR A 415 9.73 22.15 13.15
N VAL A 416 9.85 23.27 12.45
CA VAL A 416 10.06 23.31 10.99
C VAL A 416 11.36 22.60 10.61
N ALA A 417 12.47 22.91 11.29
CA ALA A 417 13.76 22.29 11.01
C ALA A 417 13.73 20.77 11.22
N THR A 418 13.17 20.32 12.34
CA THR A 418 13.06 18.88 12.64
C THR A 418 12.17 18.19 11.59
N PHE A 419 11.02 18.77 11.25
CA PHE A 419 10.11 18.20 10.26
C PHE A 419 10.75 18.09 8.88
N VAL A 420 11.38 19.16 8.38
CA VAL A 420 12.05 19.16 7.07
C VAL A 420 13.18 18.13 7.04
N THR A 421 14.02 18.05 8.08
CA THR A 421 15.09 17.04 8.14
C THR A 421 14.54 15.62 8.14
N ILE A 422 13.46 15.35 8.89
CA ILE A 422 12.83 14.03 8.91
C ILE A 422 12.18 13.71 7.55
N CYS A 423 11.53 14.66 6.87
CA CYS A 423 11.05 14.47 5.50
C CYS A 423 12.19 14.09 4.55
N THR A 424 13.34 14.78 4.63
CA THR A 424 14.52 14.47 3.81
C THR A 424 15.04 13.06 4.09
N LEU A 425 15.12 12.65 5.36
CA LEU A 425 15.53 11.30 5.73
C LEU A 425 14.56 10.23 5.23
N TRP A 426 13.25 10.46 5.38
CA TRP A 426 12.23 9.54 4.84
C TRP A 426 12.28 9.45 3.31
N SER A 427 12.54 10.56 2.62
CA SER A 427 12.70 10.58 1.17
C SER A 427 13.94 9.80 0.73
N LEU A 428 15.06 9.97 1.43
CA LEU A 428 16.28 9.19 1.20
C LEU A 428 16.04 7.69 1.41
N TRP A 429 15.31 7.33 2.47
CA TRP A 429 14.96 5.95 2.77
C TRP A 429 14.00 5.35 1.72
N TYR A 430 13.10 6.18 1.18
CA TYR A 430 12.11 5.78 0.20
C TYR A 430 12.69 5.64 -1.22
N CYS A 431 13.67 6.46 -1.59
CA CYS A 431 14.37 6.35 -2.87
C CYS A 431 15.20 5.05 -2.93
N GLY A 432 14.80 4.13 -3.80
CA GLY A 432 15.41 2.81 -3.94
C GLY A 432 16.76 2.80 -4.64
N SER A 433 17.19 3.92 -5.23
CA SER A 433 18.47 4.03 -5.95
C SER A 433 19.08 5.43 -5.87
N ALA A 434 20.39 5.53 -6.17
CA ALA A 434 21.08 6.81 -6.27
C ALA A 434 20.53 7.70 -7.40
N ASP A 435 20.02 7.08 -8.47
CA ASP A 435 19.41 7.78 -9.59
C ASP A 435 18.04 8.38 -9.23
N GLU A 436 17.23 7.68 -8.43
CA GLU A 436 16.00 8.23 -7.85
C GLU A 436 16.30 9.49 -7.02
N LEU A 437 17.34 9.44 -6.18
CA LEU A 437 17.77 10.60 -5.41
C LEU A 437 18.24 11.75 -6.31
N ARG A 438 18.96 11.45 -7.40
CA ARG A 438 19.38 12.47 -8.37
C ARG A 438 18.18 13.16 -9.03
N VAL A 439 17.17 12.40 -9.48
CA VAL A 439 15.93 12.95 -10.06
C VAL A 439 15.20 13.87 -9.07
N LEU A 440 15.13 13.47 -7.79
CA LEU A 440 14.54 14.32 -6.76
C LEU A 440 15.28 15.65 -6.60
N LEU A 441 16.62 15.61 -6.57
CA LEU A 441 17.46 16.79 -6.44
C LEU A 441 17.38 17.70 -7.67
N GLU A 442 17.40 17.13 -8.89
CA GLU A 442 17.21 17.86 -10.15
C GLU A 442 15.85 18.56 -10.18
N SER A 443 14.79 17.89 -9.69
CA SER A 443 13.45 18.45 -9.62
C SER A 443 13.32 19.56 -8.59
N LEU A 444 13.99 19.43 -7.43
CA LEU A 444 14.04 20.49 -6.41
C LEU A 444 14.73 21.76 -6.91
N ALA A 445 15.69 21.65 -7.84
CA ALA A 445 16.37 22.81 -8.42
C ALA A 445 15.45 23.63 -9.36
N ARG A 446 14.36 23.06 -9.86
CA ARG A 446 13.39 23.72 -10.75
C ARG A 446 12.31 24.44 -9.93
N ILE A 447 12.70 25.56 -9.32
CA ILE A 447 11.86 26.35 -8.42
C ILE A 447 11.03 27.38 -9.21
N ASP A 448 9.74 27.48 -8.89
CA ASP A 448 8.82 28.52 -9.37
C ASP A 448 8.24 29.30 -8.16
N LEU A 449 8.00 30.61 -8.32
CA LEU A 449 7.54 31.52 -7.27
C LEU A 449 6.27 31.03 -6.58
N ARG A 450 5.33 30.44 -7.34
CA ARG A 450 4.09 29.89 -6.78
C ARG A 450 4.39 28.80 -5.75
N HIS A 451 5.31 27.90 -6.07
CA HIS A 451 5.69 26.79 -5.20
C HIS A 451 6.43 27.27 -3.96
N VAL A 452 7.26 28.32 -4.08
CA VAL A 452 7.92 28.95 -2.93
C VAL A 452 6.90 29.55 -1.97
N ALA A 453 5.89 30.26 -2.47
CA ALA A 453 4.84 30.84 -1.63
C ALA A 453 4.04 29.78 -0.86
N ILE A 454 3.65 28.69 -1.54
CA ILE A 454 2.94 27.55 -0.92
C ILE A 454 3.81 26.88 0.15
N LEU A 455 5.10 26.66 -0.14
CA LEU A 455 6.04 26.08 0.81
C LEU A 455 6.18 26.97 2.06
N LEU A 456 6.41 28.27 1.89
CA LEU A 456 6.55 29.20 3.00
C LEU A 456 5.28 29.25 3.85
N ALA A 457 4.10 29.31 3.23
CA ALA A 457 2.82 29.27 3.94
C ALA A 457 2.65 27.96 4.74
N GLY A 458 2.98 26.82 4.13
CA GLY A 458 2.92 25.51 4.79
C GLY A 458 3.88 25.40 5.98
N LEU A 459 5.12 25.87 5.83
CA LEU A 459 6.10 25.87 6.92
C LEU A 459 5.73 26.84 8.03
N SER A 460 5.16 28.02 7.71
CA SER A 460 4.63 28.96 8.70
C SER A 460 3.47 28.36 9.49
N LEU A 461 2.53 27.69 8.82
CA LEU A 461 1.41 27.00 9.47
C LEU A 461 1.90 25.87 10.39
N LEU A 462 2.88 25.10 9.93
CA LEU A 462 3.52 24.05 10.74
C LEU A 462 4.23 24.64 11.98
N GLY A 463 4.95 25.75 11.81
CA GLY A 463 5.58 26.48 12.90
C GLY A 463 4.57 26.98 13.94
N LEU A 464 3.45 27.55 13.47
CA LEU A 464 2.33 27.97 14.33
C LEU A 464 1.70 26.78 15.06
N ALA A 465 1.47 25.67 14.37
CA ALA A 465 0.96 24.44 14.98
C ALA A 465 1.94 23.88 16.03
N GLY A 466 3.25 23.98 15.80
CA GLY A 466 4.28 23.63 16.78
C GLY A 466 4.21 24.50 18.04
N VAL A 467 3.90 25.78 17.92
CA VAL A 467 3.72 26.68 19.07
C VAL A 467 2.43 26.38 19.83
N LEU A 468 1.31 26.20 19.11
CA LEU A 468 -0.02 26.01 19.71
C LEU A 468 -0.19 24.60 20.31
N PHE A 469 0.35 23.57 19.66
CA PHE A 469 0.07 22.17 19.96
C PHE A 469 1.33 21.32 20.22
N GLY A 470 2.53 21.85 19.95
CA GLY A 470 3.80 21.12 20.12
C GLY A 470 4.27 21.01 21.57
N GLY A 471 3.71 21.80 22.49
CA GLY A 471 3.97 21.70 23.91
C GLY A 471 3.77 20.28 24.45
N SER A 472 4.87 19.61 24.79
CA SER A 472 4.89 18.32 25.49
C SER A 472 4.61 18.56 26.98
N THR A 473 3.41 18.99 27.33
CA THR A 473 2.85 18.53 28.60
C THR A 473 2.33 17.13 28.28
N ARG A 474 3.10 16.10 28.62
CA ARG A 474 2.50 14.78 28.88
C ARG A 474 1.33 15.09 29.79
N ASP A 475 0.10 15.01 29.27
CA ASP A 475 -1.08 15.14 30.09
C ASP A 475 -0.86 14.17 31.23
N SER A 476 -0.65 14.76 32.41
CA SER A 476 -0.24 14.02 33.58
C SER A 476 -1.35 13.03 33.87
N ALA A 477 -1.12 11.78 33.51
CA ALA A 477 -1.79 10.67 34.12
C ALA A 477 -1.44 10.75 35.60
N ASP A 478 -2.44 11.22 36.35
CA ASP A 478 -2.66 11.03 37.77
C ASP A 478 -1.89 11.92 38.75
N ALA A 479 -2.56 13.01 39.14
CA ALA A 479 -2.66 13.42 40.54
C ALA A 479 -4.05 14.04 40.80
N GLY A 480 -4.92 13.29 41.49
CA GLY A 480 -6.03 13.79 42.31
C GLY A 480 -6.96 14.88 41.76
N ALA A 481 -7.68 14.64 40.65
CA ALA A 481 -8.77 15.55 40.25
C ALA A 481 -10.12 15.03 40.76
N ALA A 482 -10.89 15.93 41.39
CA ALA A 482 -12.25 15.70 41.90
C ALA A 482 -13.16 14.94 40.90
N THR A 483 -14.07 14.13 41.43
CA THR A 483 -14.98 13.21 40.71
C THR A 483 -15.76 13.85 39.57
N ASP A 484 -16.06 15.15 39.65
CA ASP A 484 -16.81 15.89 38.62
C ASP A 484 -15.97 16.17 37.36
N ALA A 485 -14.66 16.46 37.52
CA ALA A 485 -13.75 16.68 36.41
C ALA A 485 -13.41 15.39 35.64
N ALA A 486 -13.47 14.24 36.30
CA ALA A 486 -13.32 12.94 35.65
C ALA A 486 -14.55 12.56 34.80
N THR A 487 -15.75 12.85 35.31
CA THR A 487 -17.02 12.60 34.60
C THR A 487 -17.17 13.47 33.35
N SER A 488 -16.84 14.76 33.45
CA SER A 488 -16.84 15.69 32.30
C SER A 488 -15.85 15.27 31.21
N ARG A 489 -14.65 14.77 31.59
CA ARG A 489 -13.65 14.28 30.63
C ARG A 489 -14.10 13.04 29.87
N PHE A 490 -14.79 12.09 30.53
CA PHE A 490 -15.36 10.91 29.87
C PHE A 490 -16.35 11.32 28.78
N TRP A 491 -17.35 12.14 29.12
CA TRP A 491 -18.40 12.52 28.17
C TRP A 491 -17.90 13.39 27.02
N ARG A 492 -16.91 14.27 27.27
CA ARG A 492 -16.22 15.00 26.18
C ARG A 492 -15.54 14.06 25.20
N SER A 493 -14.80 13.07 25.71
CA SER A 493 -14.16 12.06 24.85
C SER A 493 -15.20 11.23 24.10
N ALA A 494 -16.27 10.82 24.77
CA ALA A 494 -17.36 10.06 24.17
C ALA A 494 -18.06 10.86 23.05
N LEU A 495 -18.36 12.13 23.28
CA LEU A 495 -18.95 13.00 22.26
C LEU A 495 -18.03 13.16 21.04
N LEU A 496 -16.72 13.36 21.25
CA LEU A 496 -15.76 13.48 20.16
C LEU A 496 -15.67 12.22 19.31
N VAL A 497 -15.59 11.04 19.94
CA VAL A 497 -15.57 9.76 19.23
C VAL A 497 -16.85 9.59 18.42
N THR A 498 -18.00 9.86 19.03
CA THR A 498 -19.31 9.68 18.37
C THR A 498 -19.48 10.65 17.21
N ALA A 499 -19.05 11.91 17.36
CA ALA A 499 -19.06 12.90 16.29
C ALA A 499 -18.15 12.50 15.13
N GLN A 500 -16.93 12.02 15.41
CA GLN A 500 -16.03 11.52 14.38
C GLN A 500 -16.62 10.32 13.64
N ALA A 501 -17.22 9.37 14.37
CA ALA A 501 -17.90 8.23 13.75
C ALA A 501 -19.08 8.68 12.87
N ALA A 502 -19.89 9.63 13.34
CA ALA A 502 -21.01 10.18 12.58
C ALA A 502 -20.55 10.87 11.28
N VAL A 503 -19.44 11.63 11.31
CA VAL A 503 -18.84 12.23 10.10
C VAL A 503 -18.42 11.15 9.10
N LEU A 504 -17.76 10.08 9.56
CA LEU A 504 -17.33 9.00 8.69
C LEU A 504 -18.50 8.20 8.10
N PHE A 505 -19.56 7.94 8.88
CA PHE A 505 -20.78 7.34 8.34
C PHE A 505 -21.54 8.27 7.39
N GLY A 506 -21.55 9.58 7.66
CA GLY A 506 -22.08 10.60 6.75
C GLY A 506 -21.36 10.59 5.41
N LEU A 507 -20.03 10.45 5.41
CA LEU A 507 -19.23 10.29 4.20
C LEU A 507 -19.62 9.04 3.40
N LEU A 508 -19.79 7.89 4.07
CA LEU A 508 -20.28 6.67 3.42
C LEU A 508 -21.69 6.84 2.84
N GLY A 509 -22.57 7.56 3.54
CA GLY A 509 -23.90 7.89 3.05
C GLY A 509 -23.87 8.79 1.81
N ALA A 510 -23.04 9.84 1.82
CA ALA A 510 -22.85 10.74 0.68
C ALA A 510 -22.33 10.00 -0.56
N GLY A 511 -21.39 9.05 -0.37
CA GLY A 511 -20.91 8.20 -1.46
C GLY A 511 -22.00 7.30 -2.06
N ARG A 512 -22.91 6.76 -1.24
CA ARG A 512 -24.06 5.97 -1.74
C ARG A 512 -25.11 6.80 -2.47
N MET A 513 -25.24 8.08 -2.11
CA MET A 513 -26.14 9.02 -2.78
C MET A 513 -25.51 9.69 -4.01
N ASN A 514 -24.32 9.23 -4.45
CA ASN A 514 -23.58 9.78 -5.59
C ASN A 514 -23.40 11.30 -5.54
N VAL A 515 -23.18 11.85 -4.34
CA VAL A 515 -22.81 13.27 -4.19
C VAL A 515 -21.48 13.49 -4.89
N ALA A 516 -21.40 14.49 -5.77
CA ALA A 516 -20.24 14.74 -6.62
C ALA A 516 -18.91 14.73 -5.84
N GLY A 517 -18.01 13.80 -6.18
CA GLY A 517 -16.69 13.65 -5.59
C GLY A 517 -16.64 12.82 -4.30
N ALA A 518 -17.77 12.61 -3.62
CA ALA A 518 -17.84 11.77 -2.42
C ALA A 518 -17.75 10.28 -2.76
N ASP A 519 -18.32 9.87 -3.90
CA ASP A 519 -18.19 8.54 -4.49
C ASP A 519 -16.72 8.15 -4.70
N ARG A 520 -15.94 9.01 -5.37
CA ARG A 520 -14.51 8.79 -5.64
C ARG A 520 -13.69 8.73 -4.36
N LEU A 521 -13.97 9.63 -3.41
CA LEU A 521 -13.29 9.64 -2.12
C LEU A 521 -13.61 8.38 -1.32
N VAL A 522 -14.87 7.94 -1.27
CA VAL A 522 -15.26 6.70 -0.58
C VAL A 522 -14.63 5.47 -1.24
N ALA A 523 -14.53 5.44 -2.57
CA ALA A 523 -13.83 4.37 -3.28
C ALA A 523 -12.34 4.32 -2.90
N ALA A 524 -11.63 5.45 -2.92
CA ALA A 524 -10.23 5.56 -2.50
C ALA A 524 -10.01 5.23 -1.00
N LEU A 525 -11.05 5.39 -0.18
CA LEU A 525 -11.00 5.08 1.25
C LEU A 525 -11.38 3.64 1.59
N ARG A 526 -11.97 2.87 0.67
CA ARG A 526 -12.26 1.42 0.82
C ARG A 526 -11.09 0.57 0.33
N GLU A 527 -11.06 -0.71 0.69
CA GLU A 527 -9.92 -1.62 0.41
C GLU A 527 -9.71 -1.94 -1.08
N ASP A 528 -8.47 -2.35 -1.38
CA ASP A 528 -7.95 -3.03 -2.59
C ASP A 528 -7.78 -2.25 -3.90
N GLN A 529 -7.81 -0.93 -3.83
CA GLN A 529 -7.40 -0.10 -4.94
C GLN A 529 -5.91 0.22 -4.80
N MET A 530 -5.09 -0.25 -5.73
CA MET A 530 -3.69 0.16 -5.81
C MET A 530 -3.62 1.59 -6.31
N ASN A 531 -2.70 2.39 -5.78
CA ASN A 531 -2.46 3.70 -6.36
C ASN A 531 -1.87 3.55 -7.77
N ALA A 532 -1.94 4.63 -8.56
CA ALA A 532 -1.45 4.68 -9.93
C ALA A 532 -0.03 4.12 -10.10
N ARG A 533 0.87 4.53 -9.20
CA ARG A 533 2.27 4.09 -9.18
C ARG A 533 2.38 2.57 -9.05
N ASP A 534 1.66 1.99 -8.10
CA ASP A 534 1.75 0.57 -7.76
C ASP A 534 1.07 -0.31 -8.81
N VAL A 535 0.01 0.19 -9.46
CA VAL A 535 -0.59 -0.41 -10.67
C VAL A 535 0.45 -0.45 -11.79
N ASP A 536 1.08 0.68 -12.09
CA ASP A 536 2.07 0.78 -13.15
C ASP A 536 3.34 -0.02 -12.81
N GLN A 537 3.73 -0.11 -11.53
CA GLN A 537 4.82 -0.98 -11.08
C GLN A 537 4.45 -2.47 -11.14
N GLN A 538 3.22 -2.86 -10.82
CA GLN A 538 2.77 -4.26 -10.95
C GLN A 538 2.82 -4.71 -12.41
N ARG A 539 2.27 -3.88 -13.30
CA ARG A 539 2.28 -4.14 -14.74
C ARG A 539 3.70 -4.35 -15.25
N ARG A 540 4.65 -3.51 -14.82
CA ARG A 540 6.08 -3.64 -15.19
C ARG A 540 6.76 -4.88 -14.61
N GLY A 541 6.58 -5.14 -13.31
CA GLY A 541 7.17 -6.31 -12.65
C GLY A 541 6.72 -7.63 -13.28
N TYR A 542 5.52 -7.66 -13.86
CA TYR A 542 5.05 -8.77 -14.69
C TYR A 542 5.85 -8.93 -16.00
N TYR A 543 6.21 -7.84 -16.69
CA TYR A 543 6.96 -7.91 -17.97
C TYR A 543 8.48 -8.03 -17.82
N GLU A 544 9.05 -7.51 -16.73
CA GLU A 544 10.50 -7.45 -16.57
C GLU A 544 11.10 -8.79 -16.12
N GLU A 545 10.32 -9.75 -15.54
CA GLU A 545 10.73 -11.08 -15.00
C GLU A 545 12.10 -11.16 -14.27
N LEU A 546 12.70 -10.01 -13.94
CA LEU A 546 14.03 -9.81 -13.41
C LEU A 546 13.97 -8.59 -12.48
N ASP A 547 13.53 -8.85 -11.25
CA ASP A 547 14.22 -8.46 -10.02
C ASP A 547 13.20 -8.49 -8.88
N GLN A 548 13.36 -9.48 -8.00
CA GLN A 548 12.65 -9.57 -6.71
C GLN A 548 12.96 -8.38 -5.77
N VAL A 549 13.71 -7.36 -6.22
CA VAL A 549 14.42 -6.38 -5.39
C VAL A 549 13.58 -5.14 -5.01
N ARG A 550 12.34 -4.99 -5.50
CA ARG A 550 11.50 -3.80 -5.21
C ARG A 550 10.19 -4.10 -4.47
N ALA A 551 10.21 -5.07 -3.56
CA ALA A 551 9.06 -5.49 -2.76
C ALA A 551 8.93 -4.80 -1.37
N ASN A 552 9.48 -3.59 -1.18
CA ASN A 552 9.54 -2.95 0.14
C ASN A 552 8.20 -2.46 0.72
N GLN A 553 7.13 -2.40 -0.07
CA GLN A 553 5.80 -1.99 0.42
C GLN A 553 4.69 -3.04 0.20
N ARG A 554 4.98 -4.16 -0.49
CA ARG A 554 3.92 -5.05 -1.04
C ARG A 554 3.86 -6.46 -0.44
N VAL A 555 4.40 -6.67 0.75
CA VAL A 555 4.35 -7.97 1.44
C VAL A 555 2.93 -8.48 1.65
N TRP A 556 1.97 -7.58 1.82
CA TRP A 556 0.58 -7.92 2.18
C TRP A 556 -0.27 -8.43 1.00
N MET A 557 0.08 -8.03 -0.23
CA MET A 557 -0.63 -8.46 -1.46
C MET A 557 0.11 -9.59 -2.18
N GLN A 558 1.45 -9.52 -2.27
CA GLN A 558 2.24 -10.55 -2.98
C GLN A 558 2.24 -11.92 -2.28
N GLN A 559 2.01 -11.98 -0.96
CA GLN A 559 1.95 -13.27 -0.25
C GLN A 559 0.66 -14.06 -0.50
N ARG A 560 -0.39 -13.45 -1.09
CA ARG A 560 -1.65 -14.16 -1.30
C ARG A 560 -1.70 -15.02 -2.55
N SER A 561 -0.89 -14.74 -3.57
CA SER A 561 -0.80 -15.62 -4.74
C SER A 561 0.41 -15.27 -5.60
N GLN A 562 1.41 -16.15 -5.64
CA GLN A 562 2.41 -16.11 -6.72
C GLN A 562 1.87 -16.90 -7.91
N PRO A 563 2.19 -16.51 -9.15
CA PRO A 563 1.87 -17.34 -10.30
C PRO A 563 2.54 -18.72 -10.11
N PRO A 564 1.85 -19.82 -10.45
CA PRO A 564 2.47 -21.14 -10.41
C PRO A 564 3.67 -21.21 -11.38
N PRO A 565 4.67 -22.07 -11.11
CA PRO A 565 5.81 -22.24 -12.02
C PRO A 565 5.35 -22.52 -13.45
N GLY A 566 5.85 -21.76 -14.43
CA GLY A 566 5.48 -21.90 -15.84
C GLY A 566 4.20 -21.17 -16.28
N TRP A 567 3.62 -20.31 -15.43
CA TRP A 567 2.45 -19.48 -15.78
C TRP A 567 2.69 -18.61 -17.02
N THR A 568 3.83 -17.90 -17.06
CA THR A 568 4.30 -17.09 -18.19
C THR A 568 5.35 -17.88 -18.98
N ASN A 569 4.92 -18.74 -19.91
CA ASN A 569 5.87 -19.45 -20.76
C ASN A 569 6.32 -18.55 -21.92
N THR A 570 7.61 -18.24 -21.98
CA THR A 570 8.22 -17.44 -23.06
C THR A 570 8.50 -18.25 -24.31
N SER A 571 8.26 -19.57 -24.31
CA SER A 571 8.58 -20.46 -25.43
C SER A 571 7.90 -20.03 -26.74
N LEU A 572 6.73 -19.39 -26.70
CA LEU A 572 6.03 -18.87 -27.89
C LEU A 572 6.68 -17.63 -28.52
N MET A 573 7.74 -17.07 -27.93
CA MET A 573 8.45 -15.92 -28.45
C MET A 573 9.89 -16.27 -28.78
N VAL A 574 10.37 -15.79 -29.92
CA VAL A 574 11.78 -15.92 -30.35
C VAL A 574 12.42 -14.52 -30.46
N PRO A 575 13.71 -14.38 -30.11
CA PRO A 575 14.44 -13.14 -30.35
C PRO A 575 14.43 -12.75 -31.83
N ARG A 576 14.39 -11.44 -32.10
CA ARG A 576 14.53 -10.86 -33.43
C ARG A 576 15.45 -9.65 -33.36
N ASP A 577 16.44 -9.59 -34.24
CA ASP A 577 17.35 -8.46 -34.33
C ASP A 577 16.60 -7.15 -34.66
N GLY A 578 17.18 -6.02 -34.26
CA GLY A 578 16.62 -4.70 -34.52
C GLY A 578 15.60 -4.26 -33.46
N PHE A 579 14.82 -3.23 -33.79
CA PHE A 579 13.94 -2.55 -32.83
C PHE A 579 12.83 -3.42 -32.22
N LEU A 580 12.36 -4.44 -32.96
CA LEU A 580 11.29 -5.34 -32.49
C LEU A 580 11.74 -6.24 -31.34
N GLN A 581 13.03 -6.60 -31.26
CA GLN A 581 13.69 -7.43 -30.22
C GLN A 581 13.17 -8.88 -30.09
N ARG A 582 11.87 -9.13 -30.29
CA ARG A 582 11.22 -10.44 -30.23
C ARG A 582 10.02 -10.50 -31.16
N VAL A 583 9.66 -11.68 -31.62
CA VAL A 583 8.42 -11.98 -32.36
C VAL A 583 7.85 -13.31 -31.90
N MET A 584 6.61 -13.64 -32.28
CA MET A 584 6.05 -14.96 -31.99
C MET A 584 6.76 -16.03 -32.84
N ALA A 585 7.04 -17.18 -32.24
CA ALA A 585 7.63 -18.33 -32.90
C ALA A 585 6.66 -18.87 -33.96
N PRO A 586 7.10 -19.25 -35.17
CA PRO A 586 6.23 -19.90 -36.16
C PRO A 586 5.96 -21.36 -35.81
N SER A 587 4.75 -21.84 -36.13
CA SER A 587 4.34 -23.25 -36.01
C SER A 587 4.59 -23.87 -34.63
N MET A 588 4.25 -23.15 -33.56
CA MET A 588 4.56 -23.56 -32.19
C MET A 588 3.29 -23.78 -31.37
N SER A 589 3.37 -24.67 -30.39
CA SER A 589 2.32 -24.91 -29.40
C SER A 589 2.93 -24.94 -28.01
N ALA A 590 2.43 -24.11 -27.09
CA ALA A 590 2.89 -24.11 -25.70
C ALA A 590 1.79 -23.64 -24.73
N MET A 591 1.98 -23.92 -23.45
CA MET A 591 1.13 -23.40 -22.38
C MET A 591 1.39 -21.90 -22.19
N LEU A 592 0.36 -21.06 -22.26
CA LEU A 592 0.41 -19.62 -22.02
C LEU A 592 -0.68 -19.24 -21.01
N CYS A 593 -0.29 -18.84 -19.80
CA CYS A 593 -1.18 -18.45 -18.69
C CYS A 593 -2.26 -19.51 -18.38
N GLY A 594 -1.86 -20.78 -18.35
CA GLY A 594 -2.73 -21.90 -17.98
C GLY A 594 -3.51 -22.55 -19.13
N THR A 595 -3.42 -22.01 -20.35
CA THR A 595 -4.12 -22.53 -21.54
C THR A 595 -3.14 -22.84 -22.66
N VAL A 596 -3.40 -23.87 -23.47
CA VAL A 596 -2.57 -24.16 -24.66
C VAL A 596 -2.85 -23.09 -25.72
N ALA A 597 -1.79 -22.48 -26.23
CA ALA A 597 -1.82 -21.48 -27.29
C ALA A 597 -0.97 -21.96 -28.47
N THR A 598 -1.49 -21.79 -29.69
CA THR A 598 -0.78 -22.17 -30.92
C THR A 598 -0.47 -20.96 -31.80
N THR A 599 0.60 -21.05 -32.59
CA THR A 599 0.98 -20.06 -33.60
C THR A 599 1.04 -20.70 -34.97
N ASN A 600 0.59 -19.96 -35.99
CA ASN A 600 0.60 -20.40 -37.38
C ASN A 600 2.03 -20.34 -37.98
N ARG A 601 2.18 -20.81 -39.24
CA ARG A 601 3.48 -20.84 -39.94
C ARG A 601 4.18 -19.48 -40.11
N TRP A 602 3.44 -18.38 -39.94
CA TRP A 602 3.93 -17.01 -40.06
C TRP A 602 4.29 -16.39 -38.70
N GLY A 603 4.12 -17.12 -37.60
CA GLY A 603 4.33 -16.58 -36.25
C GLY A 603 3.23 -15.58 -35.89
N MET A 604 1.98 -15.93 -36.15
CA MET A 604 0.78 -15.24 -35.63
C MET A 604 0.08 -16.20 -34.67
N ARG A 605 -0.41 -15.72 -33.52
CA ARG A 605 -1.26 -16.52 -32.63
C ARG A 605 -2.68 -16.51 -33.20
N ASP A 606 -2.88 -17.34 -34.21
CA ASP A 606 -4.07 -17.30 -35.04
C ASP A 606 -4.20 -18.56 -35.91
N ARG A 607 -5.29 -18.64 -36.67
CA ARG A 607 -5.51 -19.62 -37.74
C ARG A 607 -4.48 -19.46 -38.88
N GLU A 608 -4.45 -20.45 -39.76
CA GLU A 608 -3.59 -20.45 -40.93
C GLU A 608 -4.14 -19.55 -42.05
N TYR A 609 -3.27 -18.74 -42.65
CA TYR A 609 -3.61 -17.85 -43.77
C TYR A 609 -2.59 -17.95 -44.89
N ASP A 610 -3.06 -17.75 -46.12
CA ASP A 610 -2.18 -17.62 -47.29
C ASP A 610 -1.56 -16.22 -47.33
N ARG A 611 -0.24 -16.16 -47.57
CA ARG A 611 0.46 -14.86 -47.72
C ARG A 611 -0.11 -14.05 -48.88
N VAL A 612 -0.35 -14.72 -50.01
CA VAL A 612 -1.08 -14.12 -51.14
C VAL A 612 -2.56 -14.05 -50.79
N LYS A 613 -3.14 -12.85 -50.79
CA LYS A 613 -4.54 -12.63 -50.45
C LYS A 613 -5.47 -13.35 -51.45
N PRO A 614 -6.37 -14.25 -51.00
CA PRO A 614 -7.32 -14.90 -51.90
C PRO A 614 -8.28 -13.89 -52.56
N PRO A 615 -8.77 -14.15 -53.78
CA PRO A 615 -9.81 -13.33 -54.41
C PRO A 615 -11.06 -13.22 -53.53
N GLY A 616 -11.77 -12.09 -53.64
CA GLY A 616 -13.01 -11.86 -52.88
C GLY A 616 -12.84 -11.73 -51.36
N THR A 617 -11.60 -11.63 -50.85
CA THR A 617 -11.30 -11.56 -49.42
C THR A 617 -11.00 -10.13 -48.97
N TYR A 618 -11.65 -9.69 -47.89
CA TYR A 618 -11.30 -8.46 -47.16
C TYR A 618 -10.43 -8.82 -45.96
N ARG A 619 -9.18 -8.36 -45.96
CA ARG A 619 -8.17 -8.77 -44.99
C ARG A 619 -7.83 -7.65 -44.01
N PHE A 620 -7.97 -7.93 -42.73
CA PHE A 620 -7.49 -7.11 -41.64
C PHE A 620 -6.13 -7.60 -41.14
N VAL A 621 -5.29 -6.68 -40.70
CA VAL A 621 -4.16 -6.97 -39.81
C VAL A 621 -4.46 -6.37 -38.44
N LEU A 622 -4.49 -7.20 -37.41
CA LEU A 622 -4.65 -6.80 -36.02
C LEU A 622 -3.27 -6.62 -35.37
N LEU A 623 -3.04 -5.43 -34.82
CA LEU A 623 -1.81 -5.09 -34.09
C LEU A 623 -2.14 -4.79 -32.65
N GLY A 624 -1.49 -5.50 -31.73
CA GLY A 624 -1.73 -5.32 -30.32
C GLY A 624 -0.63 -5.89 -29.44
N SER A 625 -0.98 -5.98 -28.16
CA SER A 625 -0.09 -6.43 -27.09
C SER A 625 -0.60 -7.77 -26.55
N SER A 626 -0.35 -8.07 -25.28
CA SER A 626 -0.67 -9.39 -24.71
C SER A 626 -2.18 -9.67 -24.54
N HIS A 627 -3.01 -8.64 -24.44
CA HIS A 627 -4.46 -8.81 -24.41
C HIS A 627 -5.01 -9.22 -25.77
N GLU A 628 -4.46 -8.68 -26.85
CA GLU A 628 -4.80 -9.06 -28.23
C GLU A 628 -4.16 -10.36 -28.64
N VAL A 629 -2.99 -10.70 -28.11
CA VAL A 629 -2.47 -12.07 -28.21
C VAL A 629 -3.50 -13.04 -27.66
N GLY A 630 -4.21 -12.72 -26.59
CA GLY A 630 -5.18 -13.61 -25.95
C GLY A 630 -4.55 -14.58 -24.94
N SER A 631 -3.54 -14.12 -24.20
CA SER A 631 -2.89 -14.90 -23.13
C SER A 631 -3.92 -15.52 -22.19
N GLY A 632 -3.83 -16.83 -21.94
CA GLY A 632 -4.73 -17.55 -21.03
C GLY A 632 -6.11 -17.91 -21.61
N VAL A 633 -6.38 -17.53 -22.86
CA VAL A 633 -7.65 -17.82 -23.57
C VAL A 633 -7.38 -18.84 -24.67
N ARG A 634 -8.34 -19.70 -25.00
CA ARG A 634 -8.16 -20.67 -26.09
C ARG A 634 -8.13 -20.00 -27.45
N ASP A 635 -7.54 -20.66 -28.44
CA ASP A 635 -7.40 -20.09 -29.80
C ASP A 635 -8.77 -19.78 -30.44
N ASP A 636 -9.81 -20.58 -30.14
CA ASP A 636 -11.20 -20.37 -30.59
C ASP A 636 -12.01 -19.36 -29.75
N GLU A 637 -11.41 -18.80 -28.70
CA GLU A 637 -12.06 -17.86 -27.78
C GLU A 637 -11.45 -16.45 -27.85
N THR A 638 -10.45 -16.24 -28.69
CA THR A 638 -9.86 -14.90 -28.90
C THR A 638 -10.85 -13.98 -29.63
N PHE A 639 -10.80 -12.68 -29.33
CA PHE A 639 -11.92 -11.81 -29.70
C PHE A 639 -11.97 -11.60 -31.22
N GLU A 640 -10.82 -11.58 -31.86
CA GLU A 640 -10.66 -11.45 -33.30
C GLU A 640 -11.17 -12.69 -34.04
N ASN A 641 -10.94 -13.90 -33.51
CA ASN A 641 -11.50 -15.11 -34.11
C ASN A 641 -13.03 -15.12 -33.99
N LEU A 642 -13.56 -14.72 -32.84
CA LEU A 642 -15.01 -14.57 -32.65
C LEU A 642 -15.62 -13.53 -33.61
N VAL A 643 -14.93 -12.42 -33.87
CA VAL A 643 -15.37 -11.39 -34.82
C VAL A 643 -15.27 -11.88 -36.26
N GLU A 644 -14.17 -12.52 -36.65
CA GLU A 644 -14.00 -13.08 -38.00
C GLU A 644 -15.09 -14.11 -38.32
N ASP A 645 -15.34 -15.05 -37.41
CA ASP A 645 -16.35 -16.09 -37.59
C ASP A 645 -17.74 -15.48 -37.74
N ARG A 646 -18.03 -14.43 -36.98
CA ARG A 646 -19.30 -13.71 -37.05
C ARG A 646 -19.42 -12.89 -38.34
N LEU A 647 -18.36 -12.21 -38.79
CA LEU A 647 -18.34 -11.48 -40.06
C LEU A 647 -18.56 -12.41 -41.25
N ASN A 648 -17.93 -13.58 -41.26
CA ASN A 648 -18.12 -14.57 -42.33
C ASN A 648 -19.51 -15.22 -42.30
N ARG A 649 -20.11 -15.37 -41.11
CA ARG A 649 -21.46 -15.90 -40.95
C ARG A 649 -22.55 -14.90 -41.35
N GLU A 650 -22.42 -13.65 -40.93
CA GLU A 650 -23.44 -12.61 -41.16
C GLU A 650 -23.23 -11.83 -42.48
N ASN A 651 -22.01 -11.86 -43.02
CA ASN A 651 -21.55 -11.23 -44.27
C ASN A 651 -22.16 -9.85 -44.57
N PRO A 652 -21.58 -8.75 -44.05
CA PRO A 652 -22.08 -7.39 -44.27
C PRO A 652 -21.97 -6.91 -45.74
N GLY A 653 -21.27 -7.67 -46.60
CA GLY A 653 -21.43 -7.60 -48.06
C GLY A 653 -20.30 -6.91 -48.83
N VAL A 654 -19.28 -6.37 -48.18
CA VAL A 654 -18.10 -5.77 -48.86
C VAL A 654 -17.13 -6.83 -49.41
N ALA A 655 -17.20 -8.07 -48.93
CA ALA A 655 -16.40 -9.20 -49.44
C ALA A 655 -17.14 -10.54 -49.32
N GLU A 656 -16.63 -11.56 -50.01
CA GLU A 656 -17.12 -12.93 -49.90
C GLU A 656 -16.55 -13.62 -48.66
N ARG A 657 -15.36 -13.19 -48.24
CA ARG A 657 -14.65 -13.72 -47.06
C ARG A 657 -13.95 -12.60 -46.30
N TYR A 658 -13.89 -12.73 -44.99
CA TYR A 658 -13.16 -11.85 -44.08
C TYR A 658 -12.05 -12.63 -43.39
N GLU A 659 -10.88 -12.04 -43.27
CA GLU A 659 -9.73 -12.58 -42.54
C GLU A 659 -9.20 -11.51 -41.58
N ILE A 660 -8.87 -11.88 -40.33
CA ILE A 660 -8.28 -10.98 -39.34
C ILE A 660 -6.98 -11.58 -38.84
N LEU A 661 -5.86 -11.16 -39.42
CA LEU A 661 -4.54 -11.70 -39.09
C LEU A 661 -4.02 -11.09 -37.79
N ASN A 662 -3.99 -11.89 -36.72
CA ASN A 662 -3.50 -11.47 -35.41
C ASN A 662 -1.98 -11.42 -35.32
N MET A 663 -1.41 -10.24 -35.56
CA MET A 663 0.02 -9.98 -35.45
C MET A 663 0.43 -9.37 -34.11
N ALA A 664 -0.42 -9.48 -33.08
CA ALA A 664 -0.11 -9.00 -31.75
C ALA A 664 1.07 -9.74 -31.12
N VAL A 665 1.86 -9.03 -30.31
CA VAL A 665 2.99 -9.60 -29.57
C VAL A 665 2.99 -9.05 -28.15
N GLY A 666 3.13 -9.95 -27.16
CA GLY A 666 3.13 -9.57 -25.75
C GLY A 666 4.16 -8.49 -25.42
N GLY A 667 3.77 -7.50 -24.63
CA GLY A 667 4.63 -6.39 -24.16
C GLY A 667 5.12 -5.42 -25.24
N TYR A 668 4.53 -5.42 -26.44
CA TYR A 668 4.77 -4.34 -27.41
C TYR A 668 4.06 -3.06 -26.98
N GLY A 669 4.80 -1.94 -26.97
CA GLY A 669 4.22 -0.59 -27.00
C GLY A 669 3.73 -0.23 -28.41
N THR A 670 3.13 0.93 -28.55
CA THR A 670 2.59 1.38 -29.84
C THR A 670 3.68 1.58 -30.90
N LEU A 671 4.89 2.00 -30.50
CA LEU A 671 6.02 2.09 -31.41
C LEU A 671 6.33 0.73 -32.07
N ARG A 672 6.46 -0.34 -31.28
CA ARG A 672 6.69 -1.68 -31.84
C ARG A 672 5.51 -2.20 -32.65
N LYS A 673 4.25 -1.90 -32.27
CA LYS A 673 3.07 -2.22 -33.08
C LYS A 673 3.16 -1.59 -34.48
N LEU A 674 3.54 -0.30 -34.57
CA LEU A 674 3.72 0.39 -35.85
C LEU A 674 4.81 -0.27 -36.70
N PHE A 675 5.98 -0.54 -36.12
CA PHE A 675 7.07 -1.16 -36.90
C PHE A 675 6.81 -2.62 -37.25
N ARG A 676 5.98 -3.35 -36.48
CA ARG A 676 5.50 -4.69 -36.86
C ARG A 676 4.63 -4.62 -38.14
N LEU A 677 3.83 -3.57 -38.29
CA LEU A 677 3.10 -3.31 -39.53
C LEU A 677 4.04 -3.00 -40.69
N GLU A 678 4.96 -2.06 -40.49
CA GLU A 678 5.88 -1.60 -41.54
C GLU A 678 6.82 -2.72 -42.02
N TYR A 679 7.31 -3.57 -41.11
CA TYR A 679 8.27 -4.64 -41.44
C TYR A 679 7.62 -5.91 -41.97
N ASP A 680 6.42 -6.27 -41.51
CA ASP A 680 5.82 -7.57 -41.81
C ASP A 680 4.34 -7.48 -42.22
N GLY A 681 3.56 -6.58 -41.63
CA GLY A 681 2.11 -6.54 -41.83
C GLY A 681 1.68 -6.19 -43.26
N PHE A 682 2.34 -5.23 -43.91
CA PHE A 682 1.99 -4.83 -45.28
C PHE A 682 2.28 -5.92 -46.33
N ASP A 683 3.15 -6.89 -46.05
CA ASP A 683 3.46 -8.01 -46.96
C ASP A 683 2.25 -8.95 -47.17
N PHE A 684 1.23 -8.88 -46.32
CA PHE A 684 0.01 -9.68 -46.44
C PHE A 684 -1.10 -8.97 -47.23
N ALA A 685 -0.82 -7.80 -47.82
CA ALA A 685 -1.75 -6.99 -48.60
C ALA A 685 -3.11 -6.73 -47.89
N PRO A 686 -3.11 -6.21 -46.65
CA PRO A 686 -4.34 -5.92 -45.91
C PRO A 686 -5.17 -4.84 -46.61
N ASP A 687 -6.49 -4.92 -46.46
CA ASP A 687 -7.43 -3.86 -46.84
C ASP A 687 -7.65 -2.88 -45.69
N ALA A 688 -7.48 -3.35 -44.45
CA ALA A 688 -7.56 -2.53 -43.26
C ALA A 688 -6.62 -2.97 -42.14
N VAL A 689 -6.29 -2.05 -41.24
CA VAL A 689 -5.50 -2.29 -40.03
C VAL A 689 -6.37 -2.01 -38.81
N LEU A 690 -6.39 -2.95 -37.87
CA LEU A 690 -6.93 -2.77 -36.53
C LEU A 690 -5.75 -2.48 -35.59
N PHE A 691 -5.49 -1.20 -35.32
CA PHE A 691 -4.39 -0.76 -34.45
C PHE A 691 -4.90 -0.58 -33.02
N THR A 692 -4.66 -1.55 -32.15
CA THR A 692 -5.18 -1.49 -30.78
C THR A 692 -4.39 -0.55 -29.89
N VAL A 693 -5.13 0.32 -29.20
CA VAL A 693 -4.62 1.31 -28.26
C VAL A 693 -5.30 1.19 -26.91
N CYS A 694 -4.58 1.54 -25.85
CA CYS A 694 -5.09 1.55 -24.49
C CYS A 694 -4.38 2.65 -23.68
N GLY A 695 -5.00 3.05 -22.57
CA GLY A 695 -4.49 4.14 -21.73
C GLY A 695 -2.99 4.06 -21.33
N PRO A 696 -2.44 2.87 -21.02
CA PRO A 696 -1.03 2.72 -20.60
C PRO A 696 0.00 2.57 -21.74
N ASP A 697 -0.41 2.65 -23.01
CA ASP A 697 0.53 2.48 -24.14
C ASP A 697 1.73 3.44 -24.13
N PRO A 698 1.57 4.75 -23.81
CA PRO A 698 2.70 5.68 -23.78
C PRO A 698 3.82 5.25 -22.84
N GLU A 699 3.49 4.57 -21.74
CA GLU A 699 4.45 4.05 -20.77
C GLU A 699 5.31 2.91 -21.36
N PHE A 700 4.73 2.07 -22.23
CA PHE A 700 5.48 1.03 -22.96
C PHE A 700 6.36 1.63 -24.06
N ASP A 701 5.95 2.71 -24.70
CA ASP A 701 6.80 3.37 -25.69
C ASP A 701 8.08 3.92 -25.06
N VAL A 702 8.04 4.32 -23.79
CA VAL A 702 9.26 4.72 -23.06
C VAL A 702 10.23 3.55 -22.95
N GLU A 703 9.73 2.35 -22.72
CA GLU A 703 10.55 1.13 -22.61
C GLU A 703 11.10 0.70 -23.97
N ASP A 704 10.31 0.86 -25.03
CA ASP A 704 10.75 0.66 -26.41
C ASP A 704 11.89 1.64 -26.77
N LEU A 705 11.76 2.93 -26.42
CA LEU A 705 12.80 3.94 -26.64
C LEU A 705 14.04 3.72 -25.78
N ALA A 706 13.88 3.36 -24.50
CA ALA A 706 14.99 3.03 -23.62
C ALA A 706 15.79 1.84 -24.17
N THR A 707 15.10 0.83 -24.68
CA THR A 707 15.71 -0.33 -25.36
C THR A 707 16.48 0.10 -26.60
N ALA A 708 15.89 0.95 -27.44
CA ALA A 708 16.55 1.49 -28.64
C ALA A 708 17.81 2.29 -28.32
N VAL A 709 17.80 3.10 -27.25
CA VAL A 709 18.97 3.84 -26.76
C VAL A 709 20.07 2.87 -26.32
N GLY A 710 19.71 1.82 -25.57
CA GLY A 710 20.64 0.77 -25.15
C GLY A 710 21.30 0.08 -26.34
N ALA A 711 20.50 -0.36 -27.32
CA ALA A 711 20.98 -1.02 -28.53
C ALA A 711 21.64 -0.06 -29.55
N GLN A 712 21.45 1.26 -29.42
CA GLN A 712 21.73 2.25 -30.50
C GLN A 712 21.08 1.86 -31.83
N GLN A 713 19.86 1.34 -31.76
CA GLN A 713 19.10 0.92 -32.93
C GLN A 713 17.75 1.62 -32.90
N PHE A 714 17.68 2.76 -33.59
CA PHE A 714 16.44 3.51 -33.75
C PHE A 714 15.79 3.18 -35.08
N PRO A 715 14.47 2.93 -35.11
CA PRO A 715 13.77 2.58 -36.33
C PRO A 715 13.41 3.83 -37.17
N ALA A 716 13.52 5.04 -36.59
CA ALA A 716 13.33 6.31 -37.29
C ALA A 716 14.23 7.43 -36.69
N PRO A 717 14.81 8.33 -37.52
CA PRO A 717 15.70 9.40 -37.05
C PRO A 717 15.07 10.36 -36.04
N ILE A 718 13.76 10.63 -36.14
CA ILE A 718 13.05 11.51 -35.21
C ILE A 718 13.01 10.95 -33.78
N LEU A 719 12.96 9.63 -33.62
CA LEU A 719 12.95 9.00 -32.30
C LEU A 719 14.32 9.13 -31.62
N GLU A 720 15.39 9.03 -32.41
CA GLU A 720 16.74 9.32 -31.94
C GLU A 720 16.88 10.80 -31.51
N ASP A 721 16.39 11.73 -32.33
CA ASP A 721 16.40 13.16 -32.00
C ASP A 721 15.60 13.48 -30.73
N ILE A 722 14.43 12.87 -30.54
CA ILE A 722 13.64 13.02 -29.31
C ILE A 722 14.44 12.50 -28.10
N CYS A 723 15.08 11.33 -28.20
CA CYS A 723 15.91 10.80 -27.10
C CYS A 723 17.10 11.73 -26.81
N ARG A 724 17.71 12.31 -27.84
CA ARG A 724 18.81 13.28 -27.72
C ARG A 724 18.36 14.57 -27.03
N ARG A 725 17.20 15.13 -27.42
CA ARG A 725 16.60 16.32 -26.78
C ARG A 725 16.16 16.06 -25.35
N ALA A 726 15.71 14.84 -25.05
CA ALA A 726 15.44 14.39 -23.69
C ALA A 726 16.74 14.17 -22.87
N ALA A 727 17.92 14.36 -23.46
CA ALA A 727 19.21 14.07 -22.86
C ALA A 727 19.27 12.63 -22.31
N VAL A 728 18.80 11.67 -23.09
CA VAL A 728 18.85 10.24 -22.79
C VAL A 728 19.97 9.58 -23.58
N GLY A 729 20.82 8.81 -22.89
CA GLY A 729 21.99 8.15 -23.47
C GLY A 729 22.29 6.80 -22.84
N ARG A 730 23.23 6.06 -23.44
CA ARG A 730 23.66 4.74 -22.96
C ARG A 730 24.16 4.80 -21.51
N GLY A 731 23.86 3.74 -20.75
CA GLY A 731 24.29 3.61 -19.35
C GLY A 731 23.43 4.34 -18.32
N MET A 732 22.43 5.11 -18.73
CA MET A 732 21.43 5.65 -17.81
C MET A 732 20.52 4.52 -17.31
N SER A 733 20.09 4.59 -16.05
CA SER A 733 19.11 3.62 -15.57
C SER A 733 17.74 3.82 -16.24
N PRO A 734 16.94 2.75 -16.40
CA PRO A 734 15.60 2.83 -16.97
C PRO A 734 14.71 3.87 -16.28
N LEU A 735 14.93 4.13 -14.98
CA LEU A 735 14.18 5.16 -14.25
C LEU A 735 14.51 6.57 -14.72
N VAL A 736 15.79 6.90 -14.89
CA VAL A 736 16.21 8.23 -15.38
C VAL A 736 15.75 8.44 -16.81
N MET A 737 15.90 7.41 -17.67
CA MET A 737 15.39 7.45 -19.03
C MET A 737 13.88 7.73 -19.04
N ARG A 738 13.12 7.05 -18.17
CA ARG A 738 11.67 7.27 -18.04
C ARG A 738 11.32 8.68 -17.64
N HIS A 739 11.93 9.17 -16.57
CA HIS A 739 11.69 10.53 -16.08
C HIS A 739 11.98 11.57 -17.18
N ARG A 740 13.07 11.40 -17.94
CA ARG A 740 13.47 12.32 -19.00
C ARG A 740 12.63 12.23 -20.26
N LEU A 741 12.16 11.04 -20.65
CA LEU A 741 11.34 10.84 -21.85
C LEU A 741 9.88 11.24 -21.66
N ARG A 742 9.36 11.20 -20.42
CA ARG A 742 7.94 11.44 -20.15
C ARG A 742 7.40 12.78 -20.71
N PRO A 743 8.11 13.93 -20.56
CA PRO A 743 7.66 15.20 -21.14
C PRO A 743 7.63 15.20 -22.68
N HIS A 744 8.30 14.24 -23.32
CA HIS A 744 8.36 14.12 -24.78
C HIS A 744 7.40 13.09 -25.36
N LEU A 745 6.67 12.33 -24.53
CA LEU A 745 5.75 11.29 -24.97
C LEU A 745 4.63 11.80 -25.86
N GLU A 746 4.16 13.02 -25.64
CA GLU A 746 3.17 13.64 -26.53
C GLU A 746 3.72 13.80 -27.96
N ALA A 747 4.97 14.23 -28.10
CA ALA A 747 5.61 14.36 -29.40
C ALA A 747 5.80 13.00 -30.08
N VAL A 748 6.20 11.97 -29.31
CA VAL A 748 6.35 10.59 -29.82
C VAL A 748 5.02 10.06 -30.34
N GLN A 749 3.95 10.16 -29.54
CA GLN A 749 2.62 9.67 -29.88
C GLN A 749 2.01 10.41 -31.07
N SER A 750 2.11 11.74 -31.10
CA SER A 750 1.63 12.55 -32.22
C SER A 750 2.40 12.27 -33.52
N TRP A 751 3.70 11.93 -33.44
CA TRP A 751 4.44 11.46 -34.61
C TRP A 751 3.97 10.07 -35.05
N LEU A 752 3.82 9.14 -34.10
CA LEU A 752 3.42 7.76 -34.36
C LEU A 752 2.08 7.66 -35.08
N PHE A 753 1.03 8.34 -34.60
CA PHE A 753 -0.29 8.25 -35.24
C PHE A 753 -0.29 8.89 -36.62
N ARG A 754 0.41 10.01 -36.83
CA ARG A 754 0.57 10.60 -38.17
C ARG A 754 1.30 9.65 -39.12
N ARG A 755 2.41 9.05 -38.66
CA ARG A 755 3.16 8.06 -39.43
C ARG A 755 2.29 6.87 -39.82
N LEU A 756 1.50 6.34 -38.87
CA LEU A 756 0.55 5.25 -39.13
C LEU A 756 -0.47 5.63 -40.21
N ALA A 757 -1.10 6.80 -40.10
CA ALA A 757 -2.07 7.29 -41.07
C ALA A 757 -1.44 7.46 -42.46
N ASP A 758 -0.26 8.08 -42.53
CA ASP A 758 0.47 8.32 -43.79
C ASP A 758 0.87 7.00 -44.47
N GLU A 759 1.42 6.03 -43.72
CA GLU A 759 1.82 4.73 -44.27
C GLU A 759 0.64 3.94 -44.83
N CYS A 760 -0.51 3.98 -44.15
CA CYS A 760 -1.73 3.31 -44.59
C CYS A 760 -2.32 4.02 -45.82
N ALA A 761 -2.43 5.35 -45.79
CA ALA A 761 -2.94 6.15 -46.90
C ALA A 761 -2.12 5.96 -48.19
N ARG A 762 -0.78 5.96 -48.10
CA ARG A 762 0.11 5.72 -49.24
C ARG A 762 -0.08 4.35 -49.90
N ARG A 763 -0.62 3.36 -49.18
CA ARG A 763 -0.87 2.00 -49.66
C ARG A 763 -2.35 1.73 -49.95
N GLY A 764 -3.23 2.71 -49.78
CA GLY A 764 -4.67 2.53 -49.94
C GLY A 764 -5.30 1.61 -48.89
N VAL A 765 -4.67 1.47 -47.72
CA VAL A 765 -5.13 0.62 -46.62
C VAL A 765 -5.92 1.49 -45.63
N ARG A 766 -7.12 1.05 -45.21
CA ARG A 766 -7.88 1.75 -44.15
C ARG A 766 -7.26 1.48 -42.78
N VAL A 767 -7.36 2.43 -41.85
CA VAL A 767 -6.85 2.23 -40.48
C VAL A 767 -7.92 2.56 -39.46
N PHE A 768 -8.16 1.61 -38.55
CA PHE A 768 -9.00 1.75 -37.39
C PHE A 768 -8.13 1.71 -36.14
N ALA A 769 -8.14 2.78 -35.36
CA ALA A 769 -7.61 2.73 -34.00
C ALA A 769 -8.69 2.13 -33.09
N VAL A 770 -8.38 1.01 -32.45
CA VAL A 770 -9.33 0.30 -31.58
C VAL A 770 -8.95 0.57 -30.13
N TYR A 771 -9.73 1.38 -29.42
CA TYR A 771 -9.50 1.63 -27.99
C TYR A 771 -10.01 0.45 -27.17
N ARG A 772 -9.11 -0.24 -26.47
CA ARG A 772 -9.44 -1.33 -25.54
C ARG A 772 -9.54 -0.81 -24.09
N PRO A 773 -10.68 -0.99 -23.40
CA PRO A 773 -10.77 -0.67 -21.99
C PRO A 773 -9.91 -1.62 -21.12
N PRO A 774 -9.41 -1.14 -19.98
CA PRO A 774 -8.79 -2.02 -19.01
C PRO A 774 -9.83 -2.95 -18.37
N THR A 775 -9.42 -4.18 -18.05
CA THR A 775 -10.26 -5.17 -17.32
C THR A 775 -10.62 -4.66 -15.92
N THR A 776 -9.70 -3.90 -15.30
CA THR A 776 -9.85 -3.26 -13.99
C THR A 776 -9.24 -1.85 -14.03
N ASP A 777 -9.90 -0.89 -13.37
CA ASP A 777 -9.36 0.47 -13.17
C ASP A 777 -9.35 0.85 -11.68
N PRO A 778 -8.45 0.25 -10.89
CA PRO A 778 -8.37 0.50 -9.46
C PRO A 778 -7.83 1.90 -9.12
N ALA A 779 -7.44 2.74 -10.08
CA ALA A 779 -6.97 4.09 -9.81
C ALA A 779 -7.91 5.16 -10.40
N ASN A 780 -9.03 4.75 -11.00
CA ASN A 780 -9.97 5.60 -11.75
C ASN A 780 -9.25 6.54 -12.74
N GLN A 781 -8.23 6.01 -13.43
CA GLN A 781 -7.40 6.77 -14.36
C GLN A 781 -7.84 6.58 -15.82
N GLU A 782 -8.64 5.56 -16.08
CA GLU A 782 -9.12 5.22 -17.41
C GLU A 782 -9.78 6.42 -18.09
N PRO A 783 -10.70 7.20 -17.47
CA PRO A 783 -11.42 8.22 -18.23
C PRO A 783 -10.50 9.32 -18.77
N ALA A 784 -9.52 9.72 -17.97
CA ALA A 784 -8.54 10.73 -18.35
C ALA A 784 -7.55 10.18 -19.40
N ARG A 785 -7.05 8.95 -19.22
CA ARG A 785 -6.14 8.30 -20.16
C ARG A 785 -6.83 8.05 -21.51
N ARG A 786 -8.08 7.56 -21.50
CA ARG A 786 -8.94 7.36 -22.68
C ARG A 786 -9.09 8.66 -23.44
N ALA A 787 -9.56 9.73 -22.80
CA ALA A 787 -9.77 11.02 -23.46
C ALA A 787 -8.53 11.54 -24.20
N VAL A 788 -7.34 11.38 -23.60
CA VAL A 788 -6.07 11.79 -24.24
C VAL A 788 -5.75 10.92 -25.46
N VAL A 789 -5.90 9.60 -25.37
CA VAL A 789 -5.66 8.68 -26.50
C VAL A 789 -6.63 8.96 -27.65
N LEU A 790 -7.93 9.06 -27.36
CA LEU A 790 -8.96 9.32 -28.37
C LEU A 790 -8.71 10.63 -29.11
N ARG A 791 -8.34 11.69 -28.38
CA ARG A 791 -7.99 12.98 -28.97
C ARG A 791 -6.82 12.86 -29.95
N ARG A 792 -5.74 12.17 -29.58
CA ARG A 792 -4.54 12.03 -30.42
C ARG A 792 -4.82 11.24 -31.70
N VAL A 793 -5.63 10.18 -31.59
CA VAL A 793 -6.09 9.39 -32.74
C VAL A 793 -6.91 10.28 -33.68
N ALA A 794 -7.85 11.06 -33.14
CA ALA A 794 -8.69 11.96 -33.92
C ALA A 794 -7.87 13.08 -34.60
N ASP A 795 -6.89 13.66 -33.89
CA ASP A 795 -5.98 14.69 -34.42
C ASP A 795 -5.13 14.17 -35.60
N ALA A 796 -4.89 12.86 -35.70
CA ALA A 796 -4.21 12.22 -36.81
C ALA A 796 -5.14 11.81 -37.97
N GLY A 797 -6.46 12.04 -37.85
CA GLY A 797 -7.44 11.68 -38.87
C GLY A 797 -7.70 10.18 -39.01
N ILE A 798 -7.40 9.38 -37.98
CA ILE A 798 -7.61 7.94 -37.97
C ILE A 798 -9.05 7.63 -37.52
N GLU A 799 -9.71 6.68 -38.18
CA GLU A 799 -11.04 6.22 -37.78
C GLU A 799 -10.98 5.53 -36.40
N LEU A 800 -11.80 5.97 -35.46
CA LEU A 800 -11.82 5.43 -34.10
C LEU A 800 -12.93 4.37 -33.93
N ILE A 801 -12.58 3.25 -33.31
CA ILE A 801 -13.51 2.27 -32.75
C ILE A 801 -13.26 2.24 -31.24
N ASP A 802 -14.23 2.72 -30.47
CA ASP A 802 -14.10 2.84 -29.02
C ASP A 802 -14.87 1.73 -28.33
N LEU A 803 -14.15 0.79 -27.71
CA LEU A 803 -14.73 -0.32 -26.97
C LEU A 803 -14.86 0.02 -25.47
N GLY A 804 -14.73 1.28 -25.08
CA GLY A 804 -14.67 1.71 -23.68
C GLY A 804 -15.86 1.27 -22.81
N ASP A 805 -17.03 1.08 -23.43
CA ASP A 805 -18.28 0.65 -22.81
C ASP A 805 -18.47 -0.88 -22.75
N ALA A 806 -17.57 -1.66 -23.36
CA ALA A 806 -17.72 -3.11 -23.51
C ALA A 806 -17.86 -3.88 -22.18
N PHE A 807 -17.43 -3.27 -21.06
CA PHE A 807 -17.46 -3.89 -19.74
C PHE A 807 -18.40 -3.19 -18.74
N ASP A 808 -19.20 -2.21 -19.19
CA ASP A 808 -20.02 -1.37 -18.29
C ASP A 808 -21.10 -2.19 -17.56
N ASP A 809 -21.65 -3.21 -18.20
CA ASP A 809 -22.68 -4.10 -17.62
C ASP A 809 -22.10 -5.15 -16.64
N VAL A 810 -20.77 -5.25 -16.53
CA VAL A 810 -20.12 -6.25 -15.68
C VAL A 810 -19.96 -5.73 -14.26
N THR A 811 -20.82 -6.23 -13.36
CA THR A 811 -20.84 -5.83 -11.94
C THR A 811 -19.64 -6.37 -11.15
N ASN A 812 -19.13 -7.56 -11.53
CA ASN A 812 -17.99 -8.21 -10.89
C ASN A 812 -16.77 -8.25 -11.83
N ARG A 813 -15.91 -7.23 -11.77
CA ARG A 813 -14.72 -7.11 -12.62
C ARG A 813 -13.68 -8.22 -12.41
N VAL A 814 -13.77 -9.03 -11.34
CA VAL A 814 -12.90 -10.19 -11.13
C VAL A 814 -13.12 -11.26 -12.22
N GLU A 815 -14.30 -11.32 -12.82
CA GLU A 815 -14.60 -12.27 -13.90
C GLU A 815 -13.96 -11.89 -15.23
N LEU A 816 -13.44 -10.65 -15.36
CA LEU A 816 -12.76 -10.15 -16.55
C LEU A 816 -11.25 -10.40 -16.54
N VAL A 817 -10.70 -10.92 -15.44
CA VAL A 817 -9.26 -11.18 -15.28
C VAL A 817 -8.99 -12.69 -15.15
N LEU A 818 -7.81 -13.15 -15.55
CA LEU A 818 -7.43 -14.57 -15.42
C LEU A 818 -7.20 -14.99 -13.97
N ALA A 819 -6.58 -14.12 -13.17
CA ALA A 819 -6.27 -14.38 -11.77
C ALA A 819 -6.10 -13.08 -10.97
N PRO A 820 -6.16 -13.09 -9.63
CA PRO A 820 -5.90 -11.90 -8.80
C PRO A 820 -4.54 -11.23 -9.05
N TRP A 821 -3.55 -11.99 -9.52
CA TRP A 821 -2.20 -11.51 -9.87
C TRP A 821 -2.02 -11.22 -11.37
N ASP A 822 -2.98 -11.61 -12.21
CA ASP A 822 -2.90 -11.55 -13.66
C ASP A 822 -4.14 -10.86 -14.25
N ASN A 823 -3.95 -9.62 -14.71
CA ASN A 823 -5.01 -8.77 -15.23
C ASN A 823 -5.32 -8.96 -16.72
N HIS A 824 -4.76 -9.98 -17.39
CA HIS A 824 -5.11 -10.32 -18.76
C HIS A 824 -6.61 -10.59 -18.90
N THR A 825 -7.14 -10.27 -20.07
CA THR A 825 -8.57 -10.39 -20.36
C THR A 825 -8.97 -11.86 -20.32
N SER A 826 -9.97 -12.21 -19.52
CA SER A 826 -10.53 -13.55 -19.49
C SER A 826 -11.31 -13.87 -20.78
N ALA A 827 -11.68 -15.14 -20.97
CA ALA A 827 -12.55 -15.56 -22.08
C ALA A 827 -13.89 -14.78 -22.12
N LEU A 828 -14.46 -14.43 -20.95
CA LEU A 828 -15.64 -13.57 -20.87
C LEU A 828 -15.34 -12.17 -21.41
N GLY A 829 -14.22 -11.58 -21.01
CA GLY A 829 -13.81 -10.27 -21.50
C GLY A 829 -13.56 -10.26 -23.01
N HIS A 830 -12.93 -11.30 -23.56
CA HIS A 830 -12.75 -11.45 -25.01
C HIS A 830 -14.08 -11.52 -25.77
N ARG A 831 -15.07 -12.25 -25.22
CA ARG A 831 -16.42 -12.32 -25.81
C ARG A 831 -17.11 -10.96 -25.86
N LEU A 832 -17.05 -10.19 -24.77
CA LEU A 832 -17.65 -8.86 -24.70
C LEU A 832 -16.96 -7.86 -25.65
N LEU A 833 -15.62 -7.92 -25.73
CA LEU A 833 -14.86 -7.14 -26.71
C LEU A 833 -15.23 -7.52 -28.16
N ALA A 834 -15.39 -8.81 -28.45
CA ALA A 834 -15.80 -9.29 -29.76
C ALA A 834 -17.19 -8.78 -30.16
N GLU A 835 -18.15 -8.83 -29.23
CA GLU A 835 -19.50 -8.34 -29.45
C GLU A 835 -19.51 -6.84 -29.78
N ARG A 836 -18.80 -6.04 -28.97
CA ARG A 836 -18.73 -4.59 -29.18
C ARG A 836 -17.97 -4.25 -30.46
N LEU A 837 -16.83 -4.89 -30.72
CA LEU A 837 -16.05 -4.67 -31.94
C LEU A 837 -16.85 -5.01 -33.20
N PHE A 838 -17.57 -6.14 -33.21
CA PHE A 838 -18.44 -6.49 -34.33
C PHE A 838 -19.53 -5.44 -34.57
N SER A 839 -20.18 -4.96 -33.50
CA SER A 839 -21.27 -3.97 -33.60
C SER A 839 -20.81 -2.65 -34.26
N GLU A 840 -19.55 -2.27 -34.05
CA GLU A 840 -18.95 -1.10 -34.69
C GLU A 840 -18.43 -1.42 -36.10
N LEU A 841 -17.81 -2.57 -36.29
CA LEU A 841 -17.12 -2.88 -37.53
C LEU A 841 -18.10 -3.24 -38.67
N ALA A 842 -19.14 -4.03 -38.39
CA ALA A 842 -20.06 -4.54 -39.42
C ALA A 842 -20.77 -3.42 -40.24
N PRO A 843 -21.31 -2.34 -39.63
CA PRO A 843 -21.90 -1.22 -40.38
C PRO A 843 -20.91 -0.54 -41.34
N ARG A 844 -19.64 -0.43 -40.93
CA ARG A 844 -18.54 0.19 -41.71
C ARG A 844 -18.07 -0.67 -42.89
N LEU A 845 -18.48 -1.95 -42.91
CA LEU A 845 -18.23 -2.94 -43.95
C LEU A 845 -19.50 -3.27 -44.75
N SER A 846 -20.52 -2.41 -44.70
CA SER A 846 -21.74 -2.56 -45.50
C SER A 846 -21.62 -1.82 -46.84
N ARG A 847 -22.22 -2.36 -47.91
CA ARG A 847 -22.19 -1.77 -49.27
C ARG A 847 -22.73 -0.34 -49.37
N ASN A 848 -23.50 0.12 -48.38
CA ASN A 848 -24.10 1.46 -48.32
C ASN A 848 -23.33 2.44 -47.41
N GLY A 849 -22.25 2.02 -46.75
CA GLY A 849 -21.54 2.80 -45.72
C GLY A 849 -20.73 4.03 -46.20
N GLY A 850 -20.78 4.36 -47.49
CA GLY A 850 -20.09 5.53 -48.07
C GLY A 850 -20.84 6.87 -47.95
N ARG A 851 -22.04 6.90 -47.37
CA ARG A 851 -22.78 8.14 -47.06
C ARG A 851 -23.04 8.22 -45.56
N ILE A 852 -22.09 8.77 -44.83
CA ILE A 852 -22.40 9.38 -43.54
C ILE A 852 -23.05 10.73 -43.87
N GLU A 853 -24.35 10.85 -43.60
CA GLU A 853 -25.03 12.14 -43.59
C GLU A 853 -24.28 13.09 -42.68
N SER A 854 -23.75 14.17 -43.26
CA SER A 854 -23.34 15.36 -42.54
C SER A 854 -24.53 15.83 -41.70
N ARG A 855 -24.44 15.66 -40.38
CA ARG A 855 -25.25 16.46 -39.44
C ARG A 855 -24.77 17.91 -39.54
N ASP A 856 -25.29 18.63 -40.53
CA ASP A 856 -25.19 20.08 -40.59
C ASP A 856 -26.56 20.73 -40.38
N SER A 857 -26.54 21.72 -39.50
CA SER A 857 -27.49 22.82 -39.36
C SER A 857 -28.96 22.46 -39.12
N ALA A 858 -29.38 22.51 -37.85
CA ALA A 858 -30.74 22.88 -37.51
C ALA A 858 -31.00 24.32 -38.00
N SER A 859 -31.58 24.46 -39.18
CA SER A 859 -32.27 25.67 -39.62
C SER A 859 -33.53 25.81 -38.76
N GLY A 860 -33.49 26.77 -37.82
CA GLY A 860 -34.66 27.20 -37.09
C GLY A 860 -35.61 27.95 -38.02
N GLU A 861 -36.57 27.23 -38.62
CA GLU A 861 -37.78 27.85 -39.14
C GLU A 861 -38.75 28.12 -37.99
N SER A 862 -39.00 29.40 -37.77
CA SER A 862 -40.03 29.93 -36.86
C SER A 862 -41.43 29.57 -37.38
N PRO A 863 -42.36 29.11 -36.53
CA PRO A 863 -43.78 29.22 -36.83
C PRO A 863 -44.30 30.55 -36.28
N SER A 864 -44.53 31.48 -37.20
CA SER A 864 -45.34 32.66 -36.95
C SER A 864 -46.79 32.26 -36.65
N GLY A 865 -47.22 32.51 -35.41
CA GLY A 865 -48.51 33.13 -35.09
C GLY A 865 -49.78 32.27 -35.18
N ARG A 866 -50.44 32.09 -34.02
CA ARG A 866 -51.80 32.60 -33.79
C ARG A 866 -52.12 32.73 -32.30
N ARG A 867 -52.70 33.89 -31.99
CA ARG A 867 -53.23 34.38 -30.71
C ARG A 867 -54.39 33.51 -30.21
N ALA A 868 -54.61 33.45 -28.89
CA ALA A 868 -55.70 34.15 -28.21
C ALA A 868 -55.78 33.82 -26.71
N HIS A 869 -55.89 34.90 -25.92
CA HIS A 869 -56.30 35.05 -24.52
C HIS A 869 -55.34 34.66 -23.39
#